data_AF-N8WFX0-F1
#
_entry.id   AF-N8WFX0-F1
#
_cell.length_a   1.000
_cell.length_b   1.000
_cell.length_c   1.000
_cell.angle_alpha   90.00
_cell.angle_beta   90.00
_cell.angle_gamma   90.00
#
_symmetry.space_group_name_H-M   'P 1'
#
loop_
_entity.id
_entity.type
_entity.pdbx_description
1 polymer ?
#
loop_
_entity_poly.entity_id
_entity_poly.type
_entity_poly.pdbx_seq_one_letter_code
_entity_poly.pdbx_strand_id
1 'polypeptide(L)'
;MNKVYKVVWNASIGAWVATSELAKSKTKTKSKISNLTAAVLVGAISFSPAAFAAKNIGGGDGSGTSISGTCSEGEAFTSGNRDIAIGCGAKTQGTGVSNIANRQNPYNNSTGAFAGAMKQGGAISLGTGATTEQNFGTAIGSYATTKGIAAVAIGTAALSTGNTSLAIGRQSAATGDYAQALGNVAAATGKGSLAIGHSATAEGYRSIAIGSPDIENAGSVAGQAGAEYQKNMATKATGKDSIAFGGGAVATQENSLAIGAFSASTGKKSVAIGTGAKANKDEAVVIGDQAEAAFDGGVAIGKGARSEAENSIALGKDSKATQATEKGFLTKQAAPTGVLSVGDVGAERRIQNVADGAVDSDAATVGQLKAARTHYVSVNDNGVQSGNYENDGAKARNSIAVGVEAVATGYDAVVVGSHAKGAGVGAISVGNASETVGSGDVAIGRNSSTKGAAGMTPGYSNQSIAIGDQTKAIGDQSIAIGADVIARGNSSVAIGGDDVDKIARDTELSQKYTEITGGKLQAGKYPTTETGHGSTAVGVQAVGTGAFASAFGMTSKATGDASSAFGVMSNAAGKGASAFGAVAQATGDGASAMGINSLASGTNSTAIGSGNKPGEGATATGNGAAAIGSGAQAKGDSAAAIGKGAEASNENAAAVGGGAKATGKNSAAIGGGAIADQENAVAVGQGAQSMVVGGVALGARSRVEAENSVALGQDAVATETTGSSFLTNRDASMSNGVISVGSAGKERRITNVEDGSADSDAVTVRQLKNVDSRVNENAQNITNLDQKIDNTKTDLGNQITDTNNKLDDAKKDLGNQITDTNNKLNDTKDQLTNQITDTKTELNNTINNTKTELENKGLNFAGNAGADVHRKLGDKLNIIGGADAATAEDKTSGENVITRTTEDG
;
A
#
# COMPACT_ATOMS: atom_id res chain seq x y z
N MET A 1 -14.66 -48.23 65.00
CA MET A 1 -14.59 -49.71 64.88
C MET A 1 -14.74 -50.09 63.42
N ASN A 2 -13.95 -51.04 62.93
CA ASN A 2 -13.89 -51.35 61.49
C ASN A 2 -15.12 -52.15 61.05
N LYS A 3 -15.66 -51.84 59.86
CA LYS A 3 -16.57 -52.71 59.12
C LYS A 3 -15.84 -53.20 57.87
N VAL A 4 -15.68 -54.52 57.74
CA VAL A 4 -15.15 -55.16 56.54
C VAL A 4 -16.34 -55.61 55.70
N TYR A 5 -16.38 -55.21 54.43
CA TYR A 5 -17.39 -55.65 53.46
C TYR A 5 -16.84 -56.83 52.66
N LYS A 6 -17.66 -57.86 52.43
CA LYS A 6 -17.34 -58.93 51.48
C LYS A 6 -18.05 -58.63 50.17
N VAL A 7 -17.28 -58.49 49.10
CA VAL A 7 -17.81 -58.12 47.78
C VAL A 7 -18.17 -59.39 47.00
N VAL A 8 -19.29 -59.37 46.26
CA VAL A 8 -19.72 -60.49 45.43
C VAL A 8 -19.97 -59.99 44.01
N TRP A 9 -19.51 -60.76 43.02
CA TRP A 9 -19.72 -60.46 41.61
C TRP A 9 -21.14 -60.82 41.19
N ASN A 10 -21.90 -59.85 40.68
CA ASN A 10 -23.24 -60.11 40.15
C ASN A 10 -23.21 -60.19 38.61
N ALA A 11 -23.29 -61.42 38.11
CA ALA A 11 -23.20 -61.73 36.69
C ALA A 11 -24.36 -61.17 35.83
N SER A 12 -25.53 -60.84 36.40
CA SER A 12 -26.65 -60.28 35.62
C SER A 12 -26.56 -58.78 35.38
N ILE A 13 -25.64 -58.07 36.04
CA ILE A 13 -25.42 -56.62 35.89
C ILE A 13 -23.95 -56.23 35.68
N GLY A 14 -23.06 -57.21 35.52
CA GLY A 14 -21.63 -56.98 35.22
C GLY A 14 -20.86 -56.20 36.28
N ALA A 15 -21.28 -56.24 37.55
CA ALA A 15 -20.76 -55.38 38.60
C ALA A 15 -20.50 -56.10 39.92
N TRP A 16 -19.53 -55.58 40.67
CA TRP A 16 -19.26 -55.96 42.06
C TRP A 16 -20.27 -55.29 43.00
N VAL A 17 -21.09 -56.08 43.69
CA VAL A 17 -22.14 -55.57 44.59
C VAL A 17 -21.69 -55.68 46.05
N ALA A 18 -21.82 -54.57 46.79
CA ALA A 18 -21.63 -54.53 48.23
C ALA A 18 -22.93 -54.94 48.95
N THR A 19 -23.14 -56.24 49.14
CA THR A 19 -24.34 -56.77 49.82
C THR A 19 -24.31 -56.41 51.32
N SER A 20 -25.24 -55.57 51.75
CA SER A 20 -25.36 -55.12 53.15
C SER A 20 -26.45 -55.89 53.90
N GLU A 21 -26.10 -56.94 54.62
CA GLU A 21 -26.91 -57.36 55.78
C GLU A 21 -26.12 -58.11 56.86
N LEU A 22 -26.43 -57.78 58.13
CA LEU A 22 -26.63 -58.67 59.29
C LEU A 22 -26.27 -57.99 60.61
N ALA A 23 -27.26 -57.34 61.22
CA ALA A 23 -27.26 -57.14 62.67
C ALA A 23 -27.54 -58.51 63.34
N LYS A 24 -26.49 -59.19 63.83
CA LYS A 24 -26.60 -60.53 64.42
C LYS A 24 -27.62 -60.58 65.56
N SER A 25 -28.60 -61.48 65.46
CA SER A 25 -29.32 -61.97 66.63
C SER A 25 -28.35 -62.67 67.57
N LYS A 26 -28.16 -62.16 68.79
CA LYS A 26 -27.38 -62.83 69.84
C LYS A 26 -28.30 -63.58 70.81
N THR A 27 -28.35 -64.90 70.61
CA THR A 27 -28.43 -65.96 71.64
C THR A 27 -29.16 -65.64 72.96
N LYS A 28 -30.29 -66.33 73.19
CA LYS A 28 -30.94 -66.44 74.51
C LYS A 28 -29.95 -66.90 75.59
N THR A 29 -29.69 -66.05 76.59
CA THR A 29 -29.03 -66.48 77.83
C THR A 29 -30.03 -67.26 78.70
N LYS A 30 -29.64 -68.41 79.25
CA LYS A 30 -30.51 -69.20 80.14
C LYS A 30 -30.68 -68.49 81.49
N SER A 31 -31.84 -67.90 81.75
CA SER A 31 -32.29 -67.68 83.14
C SER A 31 -32.94 -68.95 83.69
N LYS A 32 -32.89 -69.14 85.01
CA LYS A 32 -33.31 -70.41 85.64
C LYS A 32 -34.83 -70.54 85.66
N ILE A 33 -35.32 -71.71 85.26
CA ILE A 33 -36.71 -72.14 85.49
C ILE A 33 -36.84 -72.50 86.97
N SER A 34 -37.64 -71.75 87.73
CA SER A 34 -38.17 -72.19 89.02
C SER A 34 -39.54 -72.84 88.78
N ASN A 35 -39.60 -74.16 88.75
CA ASN A 35 -40.86 -74.87 88.66
C ASN A 35 -41.68 -74.64 89.93
N LEU A 36 -42.88 -74.07 89.79
CA LEU A 36 -44.00 -74.42 90.65
C LEU A 36 -45.22 -74.63 89.76
N THR A 37 -45.76 -75.85 89.80
CA THR A 37 -46.72 -76.36 88.82
C THR A 37 -48.12 -75.83 89.05
N ALA A 38 -48.86 -75.60 87.96
CA ALA A 38 -50.31 -75.51 88.03
C ALA A 38 -50.88 -76.85 88.54
N ALA A 39 -51.70 -76.80 89.59
CA ALA A 39 -52.42 -77.94 90.12
C ALA A 39 -53.92 -77.58 90.22
N VAL A 40 -54.67 -77.87 89.17
CA VAL A 40 -56.13 -77.94 89.27
C VAL A 40 -56.45 -79.24 89.99
N LEU A 41 -57.05 -79.16 91.18
CA LEU A 41 -57.58 -80.33 91.87
C LEU A 41 -58.97 -80.04 92.43
N VAL A 42 -59.98 -80.65 91.83
CA VAL A 42 -61.31 -80.76 92.42
C VAL A 42 -61.26 -81.87 93.47
N GLY A 43 -61.40 -81.50 94.74
CA GLY A 43 -61.39 -82.45 95.86
C GLY A 43 -62.03 -81.84 97.10
N ALA A 44 -62.97 -82.54 97.72
CA ALA A 44 -63.65 -82.07 98.91
C ALA A 44 -62.74 -82.13 100.14
N ILE A 45 -62.66 -81.03 100.91
CA ILE A 45 -62.01 -81.00 102.22
C ILE A 45 -63.01 -80.45 103.24
N SER A 46 -63.47 -81.31 104.14
CA SER A 46 -64.35 -80.96 105.25
C SER A 46 -63.55 -80.55 106.49
N PHE A 47 -63.66 -79.27 106.87
CA PHE A 47 -63.40 -78.68 108.19
C PHE A 47 -62.07 -78.96 108.93
N SER A 48 -61.44 -77.87 109.36
CA SER A 48 -61.03 -77.72 110.78
C SER A 48 -61.38 -76.30 111.24
N PRO A 49 -62.16 -76.07 112.33
CA PRO A 49 -62.66 -74.73 112.68
C PRO A 49 -61.65 -73.71 113.23
N ALA A 50 -60.35 -74.01 113.22
CA ALA A 50 -59.34 -73.29 114.02
C ALA A 50 -58.09 -72.88 113.21
N ALA A 51 -58.25 -71.96 112.24
CA ALA A 51 -57.12 -71.26 111.62
C ALA A 51 -57.45 -69.85 111.07
N PHE A 52 -58.49 -69.19 111.60
CA PHE A 52 -58.50 -67.72 111.60
C PHE A 52 -57.41 -67.23 112.56
N ALA A 53 -56.16 -67.20 112.07
CA ALA A 53 -54.99 -66.67 112.76
C ALA A 53 -54.24 -65.62 111.92
N ALA A 54 -54.85 -65.18 110.80
CA ALA A 54 -54.47 -63.94 110.14
C ALA A 54 -54.91 -62.77 111.03
N LYS A 55 -53.96 -62.22 111.80
CA LYS A 55 -54.16 -61.03 112.62
C LYS A 55 -54.63 -59.88 111.71
N ASN A 56 -55.79 -59.31 112.02
CA ASN A 56 -56.47 -58.25 111.25
C ASN A 56 -57.14 -58.73 109.93
N ILE A 57 -57.98 -59.77 109.97
CA ILE A 57 -59.03 -60.00 108.94
C ILE A 57 -60.41 -60.07 109.62
N GLY A 58 -61.37 -59.29 109.11
CA GLY A 58 -62.78 -59.31 109.47
C GLY A 58 -63.68 -59.46 108.23
N GLY A 59 -64.97 -59.73 108.45
CA GLY A 59 -65.98 -59.64 107.40
C GLY A 59 -66.43 -58.18 107.24
N GLY A 60 -66.53 -57.70 106.00
CA GLY A 60 -67.11 -56.39 105.71
C GLY A 60 -68.63 -56.42 105.56
N ASP A 61 -69.24 -55.25 105.41
CA ASP A 61 -70.68 -55.07 105.25
C ASP A 61 -71.16 -55.30 103.81
N GLY A 62 -72.47 -55.53 103.63
CA GLY A 62 -73.11 -55.50 102.32
C GLY A 62 -73.79 -56.80 101.89
N SER A 63 -74.14 -56.88 100.61
CA SER A 63 -74.94 -57.96 100.02
C SER A 63 -74.14 -58.99 99.20
N GLY A 64 -72.89 -58.67 98.86
CA GLY A 64 -71.95 -59.49 98.10
C GLY A 64 -70.83 -60.09 98.97
N THR A 65 -69.64 -60.25 98.39
CA THR A 65 -68.46 -60.77 99.11
C THR A 65 -67.63 -59.60 99.65
N SER A 66 -67.73 -59.32 100.95
CA SER A 66 -67.01 -58.23 101.63
C SER A 66 -65.96 -58.75 102.62
N ILE A 67 -64.69 -58.39 102.45
CA ILE A 67 -63.56 -58.84 103.29
C ILE A 67 -62.62 -57.66 103.57
N SER A 68 -62.28 -57.41 104.83
CA SER A 68 -61.40 -56.30 105.25
C SER A 68 -60.54 -56.69 106.45
N GLY A 69 -59.77 -55.74 106.99
CA GLY A 69 -59.04 -55.89 108.25
C GLY A 69 -59.38 -54.72 109.19
N THR A 70 -58.75 -54.66 110.35
CA THR A 70 -58.88 -53.49 111.24
C THR A 70 -58.01 -52.34 110.74
N CYS A 71 -58.62 -51.28 110.20
CA CYS A 71 -57.89 -50.20 109.52
C CYS A 71 -58.67 -48.86 109.47
N SER A 72 -57.94 -47.77 109.17
CA SER A 72 -58.40 -46.39 109.27
C SER A 72 -59.37 -45.95 108.17
N GLU A 73 -59.46 -46.68 107.07
CA GLU A 73 -60.24 -46.32 105.87
C GLU A 73 -61.70 -46.83 105.94
N GLY A 74 -62.04 -47.56 107.01
CA GLY A 74 -63.29 -48.27 107.21
C GLY A 74 -63.23 -49.75 106.80
N GLU A 75 -64.35 -50.45 106.95
CA GLU A 75 -64.51 -51.83 106.49
C GLU A 75 -64.85 -51.90 104.99
N ALA A 76 -64.75 -53.10 104.40
CA ALA A 76 -65.21 -53.36 103.04
C ALA A 76 -66.75 -53.31 102.96
N PHE A 77 -67.30 -52.89 101.81
CA PHE A 77 -68.73 -52.71 101.58
C PHE A 77 -69.15 -53.19 100.18
N THR A 78 -70.27 -53.92 100.06
CA THR A 78 -70.86 -54.29 98.76
C THR A 78 -72.34 -53.91 98.62
N SER A 79 -72.70 -53.24 97.52
CA SER A 79 -74.09 -52.88 97.23
C SER A 79 -74.88 -53.99 96.53
N GLY A 80 -74.28 -54.71 95.59
CA GLY A 80 -74.95 -55.77 94.81
C GLY A 80 -74.58 -57.20 95.22
N ASN A 81 -75.54 -58.12 95.16
CA ASN A 81 -75.39 -59.53 95.57
C ASN A 81 -74.37 -60.36 94.76
N ARG A 82 -73.79 -59.78 93.70
CA ARG A 82 -72.75 -60.40 92.85
C ARG A 82 -71.40 -59.72 92.99
N ASP A 83 -71.32 -58.70 93.85
CA ASP A 83 -70.17 -57.82 93.96
C ASP A 83 -69.11 -58.41 94.90
N ILE A 84 -67.87 -57.94 94.74
CA ILE A 84 -66.72 -58.36 95.54
C ILE A 84 -65.98 -57.10 96.02
N ALA A 85 -65.98 -56.84 97.33
CA ALA A 85 -65.17 -55.80 97.96
C ALA A 85 -64.15 -56.44 98.90
N ILE A 86 -62.86 -56.27 98.63
CA ILE A 86 -61.78 -56.91 99.40
C ILE A 86 -60.70 -55.87 99.70
N GLY A 87 -60.61 -55.42 100.95
CA GLY A 87 -59.65 -54.43 101.42
C GLY A 87 -60.28 -53.36 102.33
N CYS A 88 -59.45 -52.75 103.16
CA CYS A 88 -59.80 -51.64 104.05
C CYS A 88 -60.54 -50.52 103.31
N GLY A 89 -61.80 -50.26 103.63
CA GLY A 89 -62.59 -49.22 102.99
C GLY A 89 -62.87 -49.46 101.50
N ALA A 90 -62.75 -50.69 101.00
CA ALA A 90 -63.15 -51.05 99.63
C ALA A 90 -64.69 -51.04 99.50
N LYS A 91 -65.27 -50.52 98.41
CA LYS A 91 -66.72 -50.29 98.29
C LYS A 91 -67.25 -50.57 96.90
N THR A 92 -68.32 -51.33 96.76
CA THR A 92 -69.22 -51.22 95.58
C THR A 92 -70.49 -50.46 95.96
N GLN A 93 -70.95 -49.57 95.07
CA GLN A 93 -72.07 -48.65 95.30
C GLN A 93 -73.05 -48.60 94.11
N GLY A 94 -72.88 -49.46 93.10
CA GLY A 94 -73.85 -49.62 92.02
C GLY A 94 -75.18 -50.16 92.57
N THR A 95 -76.25 -49.35 92.49
CA THR A 95 -77.57 -49.66 93.09
C THR A 95 -78.56 -50.31 92.13
N GLY A 96 -78.19 -50.50 90.85
CA GLY A 96 -79.07 -51.07 89.82
C GLY A 96 -78.70 -52.49 89.42
N VAL A 97 -79.64 -53.25 88.86
CA VAL A 97 -79.34 -54.57 88.27
C VAL A 97 -78.48 -54.41 87.02
N SER A 98 -77.19 -54.68 87.14
CA SER A 98 -76.22 -54.64 86.04
C SER A 98 -76.61 -55.66 84.95
N ASN A 99 -77.11 -55.20 83.81
CA ASN A 99 -77.54 -56.07 82.69
C ASN A 99 -76.60 -55.96 81.46
N ILE A 100 -75.93 -57.06 81.10
CA ILE A 100 -75.03 -57.10 79.94
C ILE A 100 -75.90 -57.14 78.68
N ALA A 101 -76.03 -55.99 78.02
CA ALA A 101 -76.75 -55.87 76.76
C ALA A 101 -75.96 -56.54 75.62
N ASN A 102 -76.60 -57.44 74.89
CA ASN A 102 -76.04 -57.98 73.64
C ASN A 102 -76.04 -56.87 72.59
N ARG A 103 -74.87 -56.23 72.41
CA ARG A 103 -74.63 -55.17 71.39
C ARG A 103 -74.47 -55.71 69.96
N GLN A 104 -75.04 -56.88 69.66
CA GLN A 104 -75.03 -57.56 68.37
C GLN A 104 -73.64 -57.79 67.76
N ASN A 105 -72.58 -57.80 68.59
CA ASN A 105 -71.18 -57.97 68.16
C ASN A 105 -71.04 -59.21 67.24
N PRO A 106 -70.69 -59.06 65.94
CA PRO A 106 -70.69 -60.17 64.99
C PRO A 106 -69.70 -61.28 65.33
N TYR A 107 -68.73 -61.00 66.21
CA TYR A 107 -67.73 -61.97 66.68
C TYR A 107 -68.15 -62.69 67.98
N ASN A 108 -69.30 -62.35 68.61
CA ASN A 108 -69.72 -62.93 69.90
C ASN A 108 -71.26 -62.88 70.14
N ASN A 109 -72.10 -62.83 69.09
CA ASN A 109 -73.55 -62.71 69.22
C ASN A 109 -74.34 -64.02 69.01
N SER A 110 -73.73 -65.04 68.39
CA SER A 110 -74.42 -66.21 67.84
C SER A 110 -74.15 -67.55 68.55
N THR A 111 -72.96 -67.72 69.14
CA THR A 111 -72.54 -68.98 69.82
C THR A 111 -71.92 -68.76 71.21
N GLY A 112 -71.75 -67.51 71.65
CA GLY A 112 -71.15 -67.16 72.94
C GLY A 112 -72.14 -67.08 74.11
N ALA A 113 -71.61 -66.93 75.32
CA ALA A 113 -72.36 -66.91 76.58
C ALA A 113 -73.41 -65.77 76.75
N PHE A 114 -73.51 -64.86 75.76
CA PHE A 114 -74.36 -63.68 75.76
C PHE A 114 -75.53 -63.75 74.76
N ALA A 115 -75.80 -64.93 74.19
CA ALA A 115 -77.00 -65.17 73.40
C ALA A 115 -78.29 -65.05 74.25
N GLY A 116 -79.33 -64.47 73.65
CA GLY A 116 -80.74 -64.59 74.07
C GLY A 116 -81.23 -63.80 75.29
N ALA A 117 -80.38 -63.37 76.23
CA ALA A 117 -80.84 -62.66 77.43
C ALA A 117 -79.80 -61.71 78.03
N MET A 118 -80.28 -60.61 78.63
CA MET A 118 -79.48 -59.76 79.52
C MET A 118 -78.90 -60.59 80.67
N LYS A 119 -77.57 -60.63 80.80
CA LYS A 119 -76.90 -61.37 81.89
C LYS A 119 -76.58 -60.42 83.04
N GLN A 120 -76.86 -60.87 84.26
CA GLN A 120 -76.46 -60.15 85.48
C GLN A 120 -74.99 -60.41 85.82
N GLY A 121 -74.22 -59.35 86.09
CA GLY A 121 -72.85 -59.42 86.60
C GLY A 121 -72.62 -58.46 87.76
N GLY A 122 -71.57 -58.70 88.54
CA GLY A 122 -71.21 -57.88 89.69
C GLY A 122 -70.19 -56.79 89.37
N ALA A 123 -69.97 -55.93 90.36
CA ALA A 123 -68.82 -55.04 90.48
C ALA A 123 -67.69 -55.67 91.30
N ILE A 124 -66.45 -55.24 91.08
CA ILE A 124 -65.28 -55.71 91.85
C ILE A 124 -64.52 -54.49 92.40
N SER A 125 -64.07 -54.56 93.66
CA SER A 125 -63.33 -53.52 94.39
C SER A 125 -62.29 -54.17 95.31
N LEU A 126 -61.10 -54.43 94.80
CA LEU A 126 -60.03 -55.19 95.47
C LEU A 126 -58.83 -54.29 95.83
N GLY A 127 -58.79 -53.73 97.02
CA GLY A 127 -57.67 -52.93 97.57
C GLY A 127 -58.13 -51.91 98.62
N THR A 128 -57.20 -51.40 99.45
CA THR A 128 -57.52 -50.39 100.48
C THR A 128 -58.09 -49.12 99.86
N GLY A 129 -59.37 -48.82 100.04
CA GLY A 129 -60.07 -47.68 99.45
C GLY A 129 -60.61 -47.90 98.03
N ALA A 130 -60.50 -49.11 97.48
CA ALA A 130 -60.95 -49.42 96.12
C ALA A 130 -62.47 -49.23 95.98
N THR A 131 -62.95 -48.39 95.07
CA THR A 131 -64.36 -48.00 94.98
C THR A 131 -64.96 -48.22 93.59
N THR A 132 -66.15 -48.83 93.49
CA THR A 132 -66.91 -48.95 92.25
C THR A 132 -68.31 -48.39 92.40
N GLU A 133 -68.56 -47.22 91.80
CA GLU A 133 -69.82 -46.47 91.92
C GLU A 133 -70.88 -46.87 90.89
N GLN A 134 -70.51 -47.64 89.86
CA GLN A 134 -71.41 -48.00 88.77
C GLN A 134 -71.31 -49.47 88.35
N ASN A 135 -72.41 -49.91 87.74
CA ASN A 135 -72.67 -51.29 87.33
C ASN A 135 -71.57 -51.85 86.41
N PHE A 136 -71.15 -53.09 86.65
CA PHE A 136 -70.02 -53.78 85.99
C PHE A 136 -68.62 -53.16 86.21
N GLY A 137 -68.45 -52.23 87.14
CA GLY A 137 -67.13 -51.67 87.40
C GLY A 137 -66.15 -52.69 87.98
N THR A 138 -64.84 -52.53 87.72
CA THR A 138 -63.78 -53.38 88.30
C THR A 138 -62.61 -52.52 88.78
N ALA A 139 -62.67 -52.09 90.03
CA ALA A 139 -61.56 -51.48 90.76
C ALA A 139 -60.66 -52.56 91.39
N ILE A 140 -59.35 -52.52 91.13
CA ILE A 140 -58.34 -53.43 91.72
C ILE A 140 -57.06 -52.64 92.01
N GLY A 141 -56.78 -52.37 93.28
CA GLY A 141 -55.64 -51.59 93.77
C GLY A 141 -56.10 -50.61 94.86
N SER A 142 -55.21 -50.24 95.79
CA SER A 142 -55.59 -49.33 96.88
C SER A 142 -56.01 -47.96 96.32
N TYR A 143 -57.21 -47.49 96.65
CA TYR A 143 -57.89 -46.30 96.12
C TYR A 143 -58.24 -46.35 94.62
N ALA A 144 -58.14 -47.51 93.96
CA ALA A 144 -58.64 -47.69 92.59
C ALA A 144 -60.15 -47.37 92.53
N THR A 145 -60.60 -46.55 91.60
CA THR A 145 -61.96 -46.01 91.57
C THR A 145 -62.60 -46.17 90.19
N THR A 146 -63.82 -46.70 90.09
CA THR A 146 -64.58 -46.75 88.83
C THR A 146 -65.94 -46.08 88.97
N LYS A 147 -66.27 -45.12 88.08
CA LYS A 147 -67.54 -44.37 88.10
C LYS A 147 -68.38 -44.50 86.82
N GLY A 148 -67.91 -45.21 85.81
CA GLY A 148 -68.65 -45.46 84.56
C GLY A 148 -69.21 -46.88 84.48
N ILE A 149 -70.28 -47.09 83.69
CA ILE A 149 -70.83 -48.44 83.48
C ILE A 149 -69.80 -49.28 82.72
N ALA A 150 -69.48 -50.47 83.24
CA ALA A 150 -68.43 -51.37 82.73
C ALA A 150 -67.04 -50.71 82.64
N ALA A 151 -66.74 -49.78 83.56
CA ALA A 151 -65.42 -49.16 83.67
C ALA A 151 -64.46 -49.99 84.53
N VAL A 152 -63.18 -50.05 84.18
CA VAL A 152 -62.19 -50.91 84.84
C VAL A 152 -61.00 -50.07 85.32
N ALA A 153 -60.63 -50.12 86.60
CA ALA A 153 -59.52 -49.38 87.19
C ALA A 153 -58.56 -50.32 87.93
N ILE A 154 -57.45 -50.71 87.31
CA ILE A 154 -56.50 -51.70 87.88
C ILE A 154 -55.16 -51.02 88.22
N GLY A 155 -55.03 -50.51 89.44
CA GLY A 155 -53.79 -49.96 90.00
C GLY A 155 -54.05 -49.01 91.18
N THR A 156 -53.03 -48.77 92.01
CA THR A 156 -53.14 -47.88 93.18
C THR A 156 -53.59 -46.48 92.77
N ALA A 157 -54.75 -46.02 93.25
CA ALA A 157 -55.41 -44.77 92.90
C ALA A 157 -55.73 -44.60 91.40
N ALA A 158 -55.87 -45.71 90.65
CA ALA A 158 -56.47 -45.68 89.31
C ALA A 158 -57.90 -45.11 89.35
N LEU A 159 -58.40 -44.55 88.24
CA LEU A 159 -59.68 -43.87 88.14
C LEU A 159 -60.30 -44.12 86.76
N SER A 160 -61.48 -44.73 86.66
CA SER A 160 -62.14 -45.03 85.38
C SER A 160 -63.60 -44.56 85.42
N THR A 161 -63.90 -43.36 84.90
CA THR A 161 -65.22 -42.71 85.05
C THR A 161 -66.08 -42.73 83.80
N GLY A 162 -65.51 -42.98 82.62
CA GLY A 162 -66.27 -43.05 81.38
C GLY A 162 -66.96 -44.40 81.18
N ASN A 163 -68.03 -44.46 80.39
CA ASN A 163 -68.71 -45.74 80.15
C ASN A 163 -67.84 -46.66 79.27
N THR A 164 -67.67 -47.92 79.67
CA THR A 164 -66.75 -48.89 79.03
C THR A 164 -65.31 -48.38 78.97
N SER A 165 -64.86 -47.63 79.99
CA SER A 165 -63.48 -47.12 80.09
C SER A 165 -62.53 -48.12 80.77
N LEU A 166 -61.22 -47.96 80.54
CA LEU A 166 -60.18 -48.87 81.06
C LEU A 166 -58.97 -48.10 81.57
N ALA A 167 -58.87 -47.86 82.86
CA ALA A 167 -57.67 -47.40 83.54
C ALA A 167 -56.85 -48.59 84.09
N ILE A 168 -55.56 -48.68 83.76
CA ILE A 168 -54.63 -49.66 84.33
C ILE A 168 -53.31 -48.95 84.66
N GLY A 169 -52.85 -49.04 85.91
CA GLY A 169 -51.64 -48.42 86.41
C GLY A 169 -51.88 -47.58 87.68
N ARG A 170 -50.81 -47.29 88.43
CA ARG A 170 -50.90 -46.36 89.57
C ARG A 170 -51.38 -44.99 89.04
N GLN A 171 -52.40 -44.39 89.64
CA GLN A 171 -52.97 -43.08 89.27
C GLN A 171 -53.38 -42.91 87.79
N SER A 172 -53.63 -44.00 87.05
CA SER A 172 -54.19 -43.91 85.69
C SER A 172 -55.64 -43.40 85.70
N ALA A 173 -56.05 -42.51 84.81
CA ALA A 173 -57.36 -41.83 84.78
C ALA A 173 -58.08 -41.94 83.41
N ALA A 174 -58.97 -42.91 83.22
CA ALA A 174 -59.79 -43.07 82.01
C ALA A 174 -61.20 -42.49 82.20
N THR A 175 -61.40 -41.21 81.88
CA THR A 175 -62.64 -40.48 82.21
C THR A 175 -63.62 -40.31 81.04
N GLY A 176 -63.18 -40.47 79.79
CA GLY A 176 -64.04 -40.41 78.61
C GLY A 176 -64.78 -41.72 78.32
N ASP A 177 -65.97 -41.66 77.71
CA ASP A 177 -66.66 -42.87 77.23
C ASP A 177 -65.76 -43.63 76.26
N TYR A 178 -65.63 -44.95 76.43
CA TYR A 178 -64.74 -45.84 75.68
C TYR A 178 -63.24 -45.50 75.77
N ALA A 179 -62.83 -44.63 76.71
CA ALA A 179 -61.44 -44.22 76.87
C ALA A 179 -60.59 -45.26 77.60
N GLN A 180 -59.32 -45.40 77.22
CA GLN A 180 -58.41 -46.42 77.73
C GLN A 180 -57.08 -45.76 78.14
N ALA A 181 -56.69 -45.86 79.42
CA ALA A 181 -55.46 -45.33 79.99
C ALA A 181 -54.62 -46.46 80.60
N LEU A 182 -53.52 -46.85 79.94
CA LEU A 182 -52.65 -47.96 80.32
C LEU A 182 -51.24 -47.47 80.68
N GLY A 183 -51.00 -47.15 81.95
CA GLY A 183 -49.70 -46.76 82.46
C GLY A 183 -49.77 -45.99 83.79
N ASN A 184 -48.62 -45.84 84.46
CA ASN A 184 -48.52 -45.01 85.66
C ASN A 184 -48.89 -43.55 85.33
N VAL A 185 -49.90 -42.98 85.98
CA VAL A 185 -50.40 -41.61 85.76
C VAL A 185 -50.92 -41.35 84.32
N ALA A 186 -51.21 -42.39 83.53
CA ALA A 186 -51.80 -42.22 82.19
C ALA A 186 -53.24 -41.66 82.29
N ALA A 187 -53.61 -40.65 81.50
CA ALA A 187 -54.93 -40.04 81.48
C ALA A 187 -55.59 -40.13 80.09
N ALA A 188 -56.77 -40.73 79.98
CA ALA A 188 -57.56 -40.83 78.75
C ALA A 188 -58.95 -40.22 79.00
N THR A 189 -59.12 -38.94 78.69
CA THR A 189 -60.31 -38.15 79.05
C THR A 189 -61.23 -37.85 77.86
N GLY A 190 -60.72 -37.94 76.64
CA GLY A 190 -61.52 -37.82 75.42
C GLY A 190 -62.38 -39.06 75.16
N LYS A 191 -63.56 -38.90 74.54
CA LYS A 191 -64.38 -40.08 74.18
C LYS A 191 -63.70 -40.90 73.08
N GLY A 192 -63.56 -42.21 73.30
CA GLY A 192 -62.83 -43.14 72.43
C GLY A 192 -61.31 -42.91 72.41
N SER A 193 -60.76 -42.24 73.43
CA SER A 193 -59.32 -41.95 73.49
C SER A 193 -58.48 -43.11 74.03
N LEU A 194 -57.19 -43.16 73.67
CA LEU A 194 -56.26 -44.20 74.07
C LEU A 194 -54.94 -43.58 74.57
N ALA A 195 -54.71 -43.57 75.88
CA ALA A 195 -53.43 -43.22 76.49
C ALA A 195 -52.67 -44.50 76.90
N ILE A 196 -51.39 -44.63 76.54
CA ILE A 196 -50.51 -45.73 76.96
C ILE A 196 -49.13 -45.19 77.33
N GLY A 197 -48.59 -45.55 78.49
CA GLY A 197 -47.28 -45.12 78.99
C GLY A 197 -47.34 -44.28 80.27
N HIS A 198 -46.20 -43.90 80.82
CA HIS A 198 -46.17 -43.03 82.00
C HIS A 198 -46.69 -41.63 81.63
N SER A 199 -47.63 -41.06 82.39
CA SER A 199 -48.16 -39.69 82.21
C SER A 199 -48.77 -39.39 80.82
N ALA A 200 -48.98 -40.41 79.98
CA ALA A 200 -49.55 -40.25 78.64
C ALA A 200 -50.98 -39.70 78.74
N THR A 201 -51.33 -38.70 77.94
CA THR A 201 -52.49 -37.83 78.13
C THR A 201 -53.29 -37.71 76.83
N ALA A 202 -54.45 -38.37 76.73
CA ALA A 202 -55.32 -38.37 75.54
C ALA A 202 -56.67 -37.67 75.87
N GLU A 203 -56.79 -36.39 75.53
CA GLU A 203 -57.95 -35.54 75.90
C GLU A 203 -58.93 -35.35 74.72
N GLY A 204 -58.49 -35.57 73.48
CA GLY A 204 -59.29 -35.36 72.29
C GLY A 204 -60.27 -36.50 71.96
N TYR A 205 -61.36 -36.18 71.28
CA TYR A 205 -62.29 -37.19 70.75
C TYR A 205 -61.56 -38.12 69.77
N ARG A 206 -61.57 -39.44 70.03
CA ARG A 206 -60.80 -40.48 69.32
C ARG A 206 -59.27 -40.24 69.28
N SER A 207 -58.72 -39.48 70.24
CA SER A 207 -57.28 -39.21 70.31
C SER A 207 -56.46 -40.41 70.81
N ILE A 208 -55.20 -40.51 70.37
CA ILE A 208 -54.29 -41.60 70.76
C ILE A 208 -52.97 -41.00 71.27
N ALA A 209 -52.58 -41.25 72.53
CA ALA A 209 -51.32 -40.83 73.12
C ALA A 209 -50.53 -42.06 73.62
N ILE A 210 -49.54 -42.55 72.86
CA ILE A 210 -48.78 -43.77 73.18
C ILE A 210 -47.30 -43.42 73.36
N GLY A 211 -46.81 -43.38 74.61
CA GLY A 211 -45.42 -43.14 74.91
C GLY A 211 -45.19 -42.79 76.38
N SER A 212 -44.03 -43.17 76.92
CA SER A 212 -43.54 -42.65 78.20
C SER A 212 -42.60 -41.48 77.94
N PRO A 213 -42.67 -40.36 78.68
CA PRO A 213 -41.52 -39.48 78.83
C PRO A 213 -40.33 -40.27 79.38
N ASP A 214 -39.15 -39.67 79.28
CA ASP A 214 -37.88 -40.32 79.54
C ASP A 214 -37.83 -41.03 80.91
N ILE A 215 -37.55 -42.34 80.88
CA ILE A 215 -37.49 -43.20 82.06
C ILE A 215 -36.29 -42.87 82.93
N GLU A 216 -35.27 -42.14 82.45
CA GLU A 216 -34.17 -41.66 83.29
C GLU A 216 -34.65 -40.71 84.41
N ASN A 217 -35.79 -40.02 84.24
CA ASN A 217 -36.44 -39.25 85.31
C ASN A 217 -37.54 -40.01 86.06
N ALA A 218 -37.85 -41.26 85.69
CA ALA A 218 -38.74 -42.14 86.45
C ALA A 218 -38.00 -42.78 87.64
N GLY A 219 -37.53 -41.93 88.55
CA GLY A 219 -36.66 -42.29 89.67
C GLY A 219 -37.16 -43.48 90.50
N SER A 220 -36.20 -44.33 90.92
CA SER A 220 -36.45 -45.61 91.58
C SER A 220 -37.48 -45.53 92.72
N VAL A 221 -38.36 -46.53 92.81
CA VAL A 221 -39.61 -46.54 93.60
C VAL A 221 -39.51 -46.33 95.13
N ALA A 222 -38.32 -46.10 95.68
CA ALA A 222 -38.12 -45.75 97.09
C ALA A 222 -38.16 -44.22 97.30
N GLY A 223 -39.36 -43.65 97.52
CA GLY A 223 -39.49 -42.27 98.02
C GLY A 223 -40.50 -41.33 97.33
N GLN A 224 -41.44 -41.82 96.51
CA GLN A 224 -42.36 -40.97 95.72
C GLN A 224 -43.51 -40.31 96.52
N ALA A 225 -43.21 -39.67 97.66
CA ALA A 225 -44.08 -38.66 98.24
C ALA A 225 -43.84 -37.32 97.53
N GLY A 226 -44.86 -36.77 96.87
CA GLY A 226 -44.72 -35.52 96.10
C GLY A 226 -44.19 -35.67 94.68
N ALA A 227 -44.19 -36.87 94.10
CA ALA A 227 -43.95 -37.06 92.67
C ALA A 227 -45.16 -36.52 91.85
N GLU A 228 -45.09 -35.23 91.49
CA GLU A 228 -46.19 -34.49 90.87
C GLU A 228 -46.53 -35.01 89.45
N TYR A 229 -47.76 -34.75 88.98
CA TYR A 229 -48.18 -35.04 87.61
C TYR A 229 -47.27 -34.28 86.63
N GLN A 230 -46.46 -35.00 85.85
CA GLN A 230 -45.57 -34.41 84.85
C GLN A 230 -46.37 -33.87 83.66
N LYS A 231 -46.89 -32.64 83.80
CA LYS A 231 -47.58 -31.89 82.72
C LYS A 231 -46.62 -31.55 81.58
N ASN A 232 -45.34 -31.34 81.91
CA ASN A 232 -44.27 -31.04 80.97
C ASN A 232 -43.71 -32.36 80.40
N MET A 233 -43.43 -32.39 79.10
CA MET A 233 -42.88 -33.54 78.37
C MET A 233 -43.75 -34.82 78.36
N ALA A 234 -44.99 -34.78 78.86
CA ALA A 234 -45.94 -35.88 78.69
C ALA A 234 -46.32 -36.09 77.22
N THR A 235 -46.48 -37.37 76.82
CA THR A 235 -47.08 -37.73 75.54
C THR A 235 -48.54 -37.25 75.54
N LYS A 236 -48.93 -36.33 74.66
CA LYS A 236 -50.18 -35.57 74.78
C LYS A 236 -50.95 -35.47 73.45
N ALA A 237 -52.15 -36.05 73.38
CA ALA A 237 -53.05 -35.97 72.23
C ALA A 237 -54.38 -35.31 72.62
N THR A 238 -54.57 -34.03 72.33
CA THR A 238 -55.78 -33.27 72.74
C THR A 238 -56.69 -32.89 71.58
N GLY A 239 -56.19 -32.94 70.36
CA GLY A 239 -57.00 -32.69 69.18
C GLY A 239 -58.02 -33.79 68.97
N LYS A 240 -59.19 -33.43 68.44
CA LYS A 240 -60.10 -34.41 67.83
C LYS A 240 -59.33 -35.18 66.74
N ASP A 241 -59.45 -36.51 66.74
CA ASP A 241 -58.78 -37.41 65.79
C ASP A 241 -57.24 -37.23 65.75
N SER A 242 -56.63 -36.76 66.86
CA SER A 242 -55.18 -36.57 66.96
C SER A 242 -54.41 -37.80 67.45
N ILE A 243 -53.17 -37.96 67.01
CA ILE A 243 -52.31 -39.10 67.37
C ILE A 243 -50.94 -38.56 67.81
N ALA A 244 -50.50 -38.91 69.01
CA ALA A 244 -49.17 -38.66 69.56
C ALA A 244 -48.52 -40.00 69.93
N PHE A 245 -47.39 -40.34 69.30
CA PHE A 245 -46.69 -41.60 69.49
C PHE A 245 -45.19 -41.37 69.74
N GLY A 246 -44.70 -41.74 70.94
CA GLY A 246 -43.34 -41.49 71.39
C GLY A 246 -43.29 -40.59 72.64
N GLY A 247 -42.20 -40.67 73.39
CA GLY A 247 -42.07 -39.98 74.67
C GLY A 247 -42.14 -38.46 74.51
N GLY A 248 -43.18 -37.84 75.06
CA GLY A 248 -43.39 -36.40 74.92
C GLY A 248 -43.80 -35.96 73.52
N ALA A 249 -44.33 -36.86 72.67
CA ALA A 249 -45.02 -36.44 71.45
C ALA A 249 -46.27 -35.61 71.81
N VAL A 250 -46.56 -34.53 71.09
CA VAL A 250 -47.64 -33.58 71.36
C VAL A 250 -48.47 -33.35 70.09
N ALA A 251 -49.74 -33.73 70.10
CA ALA A 251 -50.68 -33.56 68.99
C ALA A 251 -51.95 -32.84 69.49
N THR A 252 -52.01 -31.51 69.35
CA THR A 252 -52.98 -30.69 70.11
C THR A 252 -54.21 -30.23 69.35
N GLN A 253 -54.22 -30.36 68.02
CA GLN A 253 -55.28 -29.83 67.15
C GLN A 253 -55.99 -30.93 66.35
N GLU A 254 -57.13 -30.60 65.75
CA GLU A 254 -57.92 -31.53 64.94
C GLU A 254 -57.08 -32.18 63.83
N ASN A 255 -57.12 -33.51 63.71
CA ASN A 255 -56.36 -34.32 62.77
C ASN A 255 -54.82 -34.14 62.82
N SER A 256 -54.25 -33.75 63.97
CA SER A 256 -52.79 -33.62 64.14
C SER A 256 -52.09 -34.96 64.42
N LEU A 257 -50.91 -35.19 63.84
CA LEU A 257 -50.16 -36.45 63.91
C LEU A 257 -48.71 -36.23 64.33
N ALA A 258 -48.37 -36.52 65.58
CA ALA A 258 -47.01 -36.49 66.12
C ALA A 258 -46.46 -37.92 66.31
N ILE A 259 -45.34 -38.28 65.67
CA ILE A 259 -44.64 -39.57 65.84
C ILE A 259 -43.14 -39.35 66.07
N GLY A 260 -42.69 -39.44 67.32
CA GLY A 260 -41.29 -39.29 67.71
C GLY A 260 -41.14 -38.95 69.19
N ALA A 261 -39.93 -39.05 69.74
CA ALA A 261 -39.67 -38.44 71.04
C ALA A 261 -39.71 -36.91 70.88
N PHE A 262 -40.50 -36.22 71.70
CA PHE A 262 -40.64 -34.75 71.68
C PHE A 262 -41.15 -34.14 70.35
N SER A 263 -41.79 -34.92 69.47
CA SER A 263 -42.40 -34.40 68.23
C SER A 263 -43.66 -33.59 68.55
N ALA A 264 -43.81 -32.38 68.01
CA ALA A 264 -44.96 -31.49 68.21
C ALA A 264 -45.73 -31.27 66.90
N SER A 265 -47.04 -31.45 66.93
CA SER A 265 -47.99 -31.27 65.83
C SER A 265 -49.14 -30.41 66.35
N THR A 266 -49.00 -29.08 66.26
CA THR A 266 -49.82 -28.12 67.01
C THR A 266 -50.68 -27.20 66.14
N GLY A 267 -50.72 -27.44 64.82
CA GLY A 267 -51.74 -26.90 63.91
C GLY A 267 -52.75 -27.96 63.45
N LYS A 268 -53.90 -27.53 62.91
CA LYS A 268 -54.93 -28.43 62.38
C LYS A 268 -54.39 -29.19 61.17
N LYS A 269 -54.74 -30.47 61.04
CA LYS A 269 -54.26 -31.39 59.98
C LYS A 269 -52.73 -31.51 59.88
N SER A 270 -51.97 -31.06 60.88
CA SER A 270 -50.51 -31.06 60.84
C SER A 270 -49.93 -32.47 61.03
N VAL A 271 -48.71 -32.69 60.55
CA VAL A 271 -47.98 -33.96 60.68
C VAL A 271 -46.54 -33.68 61.11
N ALA A 272 -46.05 -34.30 62.18
CA ALA A 272 -44.68 -34.19 62.68
C ALA A 272 -44.09 -35.57 63.02
N ILE A 273 -43.17 -36.06 62.17
CA ILE A 273 -42.57 -37.39 62.28
C ILE A 273 -41.05 -37.25 62.47
N GLY A 274 -40.52 -37.75 63.58
CA GLY A 274 -39.10 -37.67 63.95
C GLY A 274 -38.89 -37.08 65.35
N THR A 275 -37.74 -37.35 65.96
CA THR A 275 -37.38 -36.81 67.28
C THR A 275 -37.34 -35.29 67.23
N GLY A 276 -38.11 -34.58 68.06
CA GLY A 276 -38.15 -33.12 68.06
C GLY A 276 -38.69 -32.49 66.76
N ALA A 277 -39.39 -33.24 65.91
CA ALA A 277 -40.07 -32.72 64.72
C ALA A 277 -41.22 -31.76 65.12
N LYS A 278 -41.38 -30.61 64.48
CA LYS A 278 -42.35 -29.57 64.89
C LYS A 278 -43.20 -29.03 63.73
N ALA A 279 -44.41 -29.55 63.56
CA ALA A 279 -45.41 -28.97 62.68
C ALA A 279 -46.31 -28.02 63.47
N ASN A 280 -45.87 -26.77 63.64
CA ASN A 280 -46.48 -25.84 64.60
C ASN A 280 -47.80 -25.21 64.10
N LYS A 281 -48.16 -25.43 62.84
CA LYS A 281 -49.05 -24.60 62.03
C LYS A 281 -50.03 -25.41 61.19
N ASP A 282 -51.09 -24.76 60.69
CA ASP A 282 -52.19 -25.45 60.03
C ASP A 282 -51.71 -26.03 58.69
N GLU A 283 -52.07 -27.28 58.43
CA GLU A 283 -51.71 -28.08 57.24
C GLU A 283 -50.19 -28.30 57.04
N ALA A 284 -49.37 -28.00 58.05
CA ALA A 284 -47.91 -28.17 58.01
C ALA A 284 -47.46 -29.64 58.11
N VAL A 285 -46.45 -30.05 57.34
CA VAL A 285 -45.96 -31.44 57.25
C VAL A 285 -44.45 -31.53 57.48
N VAL A 286 -44.04 -32.25 58.52
CA VAL A 286 -42.66 -32.30 59.00
C VAL A 286 -42.22 -33.75 59.17
N ILE A 287 -41.11 -34.12 58.53
CA ILE A 287 -40.56 -35.48 58.55
C ILE A 287 -39.02 -35.40 58.72
N GLY A 288 -38.55 -35.34 59.97
CA GLY A 288 -37.13 -35.27 60.27
C GLY A 288 -36.82 -35.00 61.75
N ASP A 289 -35.70 -35.53 62.23
CA ASP A 289 -35.13 -35.20 63.54
C ASP A 289 -34.83 -33.69 63.63
N GLN A 290 -35.42 -32.98 64.59
CA GLN A 290 -35.32 -31.53 64.78
C GLN A 290 -35.75 -30.68 63.56
N ALA A 291 -36.60 -31.23 62.69
CA ALA A 291 -37.21 -30.48 61.60
C ALA A 291 -38.38 -29.61 62.11
N GLU A 292 -38.67 -28.47 61.47
CA GLU A 292 -39.69 -27.51 61.92
C GLU A 292 -40.40 -26.83 60.75
N ALA A 293 -41.73 -26.69 60.83
CA ALA A 293 -42.53 -25.87 59.94
C ALA A 293 -43.29 -24.84 60.78
N ALA A 294 -42.94 -23.57 60.60
CA ALA A 294 -43.37 -22.45 61.44
C ALA A 294 -44.50 -21.60 60.82
N PHE A 295 -44.94 -21.95 59.61
CA PHE A 295 -45.96 -21.24 58.81
C PHE A 295 -46.98 -22.22 58.23
N ASP A 296 -48.17 -21.71 57.89
CA ASP A 296 -49.29 -22.52 57.41
C ASP A 296 -48.97 -23.09 56.00
N GLY A 297 -49.34 -24.35 55.77
CA GLY A 297 -48.96 -25.12 54.58
C GLY A 297 -47.47 -25.44 54.44
N GLY A 298 -46.65 -25.14 55.46
CA GLY A 298 -45.19 -25.35 55.42
C GLY A 298 -44.77 -26.82 55.52
N VAL A 299 -43.82 -27.25 54.69
CA VAL A 299 -43.32 -28.63 54.63
C VAL A 299 -41.82 -28.68 54.95
N ALA A 300 -41.38 -29.57 55.84
CA ALA A 300 -39.97 -29.71 56.23
C ALA A 300 -39.54 -31.19 56.32
N ILE A 301 -38.77 -31.68 55.36
CA ILE A 301 -38.41 -33.10 55.22
C ILE A 301 -36.89 -33.27 55.25
N GLY A 302 -36.37 -33.87 56.32
CA GLY A 302 -34.94 -34.07 56.58
C GLY A 302 -34.52 -33.57 57.96
N LYS A 303 -33.47 -34.17 58.56
CA LYS A 303 -32.97 -33.73 59.88
C LYS A 303 -32.64 -32.23 59.87
N GLY A 304 -33.19 -31.44 60.77
CA GLY A 304 -32.94 -30.00 60.86
C GLY A 304 -33.57 -29.12 59.77
N ALA A 305 -34.41 -29.68 58.89
CA ALA A 305 -35.09 -28.91 57.85
C ALA A 305 -36.07 -27.89 58.46
N ARG A 306 -36.13 -26.67 57.92
CA ARG A 306 -36.93 -25.55 58.47
C ARG A 306 -37.74 -24.84 57.38
N SER A 307 -39.07 -24.92 57.45
CA SER A 307 -39.97 -24.07 56.66
C SER A 307 -40.37 -22.84 57.46
N GLU A 308 -39.76 -21.71 57.11
CA GLU A 308 -39.92 -20.38 57.71
C GLU A 308 -40.64 -19.42 56.72
N ALA A 309 -41.57 -19.98 55.93
CA ALA A 309 -42.45 -19.28 55.00
C ALA A 309 -43.74 -20.08 54.74
N GLU A 310 -44.81 -19.38 54.35
CA GLU A 310 -46.09 -19.99 53.99
C GLU A 310 -45.96 -20.84 52.71
N ASN A 311 -46.75 -21.91 52.60
CA ASN A 311 -46.84 -22.77 51.40
C ASN A 311 -45.47 -23.22 50.84
N SER A 312 -44.45 -23.31 51.69
CA SER A 312 -43.05 -23.50 51.31
C SER A 312 -42.54 -24.88 51.73
N ILE A 313 -41.48 -25.36 51.07
CA ILE A 313 -40.94 -26.72 51.23
C ILE A 313 -39.44 -26.64 51.50
N ALA A 314 -39.00 -27.09 52.67
CA ALA A 314 -37.60 -27.33 53.01
C ALA A 314 -37.27 -28.82 52.88
N LEU A 315 -36.46 -29.19 51.90
CA LEU A 315 -36.15 -30.58 51.55
C LEU A 315 -34.66 -30.89 51.70
N GLY A 316 -34.33 -31.92 52.49
CA GLY A 316 -32.96 -32.32 52.81
C GLY A 316 -32.51 -31.91 54.21
N LYS A 317 -31.35 -32.41 54.64
CA LYS A 317 -30.79 -32.10 55.97
C LYS A 317 -30.44 -30.61 56.08
N ASP A 318 -30.81 -30.00 57.20
CA ASP A 318 -30.59 -28.59 57.56
C ASP A 318 -31.12 -27.57 56.52
N SER A 319 -31.94 -27.98 55.55
CA SER A 319 -32.46 -27.10 54.51
C SER A 319 -33.39 -26.04 55.11
N LYS A 320 -33.32 -24.80 54.63
CA LYS A 320 -34.10 -23.67 55.15
C LYS A 320 -34.88 -23.00 54.01
N ALA A 321 -36.20 -22.94 54.14
CA ALA A 321 -37.09 -22.25 53.20
C ALA A 321 -37.61 -20.97 53.86
N THR A 322 -37.14 -19.82 53.40
CA THR A 322 -37.55 -18.47 53.87
C THR A 322 -38.36 -17.73 52.82
N GLN A 323 -39.14 -16.73 53.23
CA GLN A 323 -40.00 -15.99 52.30
C GLN A 323 -39.16 -15.30 51.23
N ALA A 324 -39.44 -15.58 49.95
CA ALA A 324 -38.89 -14.79 48.86
C ALA A 324 -39.57 -13.41 48.84
N THR A 325 -38.76 -12.36 48.94
CA THR A 325 -39.21 -10.95 48.96
C THR A 325 -38.73 -10.16 47.74
N GLU A 326 -37.70 -10.64 47.06
CA GLU A 326 -37.10 -9.98 45.89
C GLU A 326 -37.80 -10.36 44.57
N LYS A 327 -37.74 -9.45 43.60
CA LYS A 327 -38.25 -9.69 42.24
C LYS A 327 -37.27 -10.54 41.43
N GLY A 328 -37.78 -11.42 40.58
CA GLY A 328 -36.96 -12.27 39.70
C GLY A 328 -35.97 -11.44 38.86
N PHE A 329 -34.68 -11.79 38.92
CA PHE A 329 -33.60 -10.92 38.44
C PHE A 329 -33.74 -10.49 36.97
N LEU A 330 -34.19 -11.41 36.09
CA LEU A 330 -34.41 -11.13 34.67
C LEU A 330 -35.85 -10.66 34.38
N THR A 331 -36.86 -11.45 34.76
CA THR A 331 -38.27 -11.19 34.41
C THR A 331 -38.92 -10.02 35.16
N LYS A 332 -38.30 -9.56 36.27
CA LYS A 332 -38.83 -8.56 37.22
C LYS A 332 -40.21 -8.88 37.79
N GLN A 333 -40.67 -10.12 37.65
CA GLN A 333 -41.90 -10.63 38.28
C GLN A 333 -41.75 -10.62 39.81
N ALA A 334 -42.88 -10.50 40.52
CA ALA A 334 -42.90 -10.63 41.97
C ALA A 334 -42.55 -12.05 42.41
N ALA A 335 -42.03 -12.20 43.63
CA ALA A 335 -41.81 -13.50 44.23
C ALA A 335 -43.13 -14.31 44.32
N PRO A 336 -43.11 -15.63 44.09
CA PRO A 336 -44.24 -16.49 44.38
C PRO A 336 -44.49 -16.57 45.90
N THR A 337 -45.70 -16.96 46.29
CA THR A 337 -46.13 -16.99 47.70
C THR A 337 -45.38 -18.02 48.55
N GLY A 338 -44.85 -19.08 47.96
CA GLY A 338 -44.03 -20.10 48.62
C GLY A 338 -42.81 -20.52 47.79
N VAL A 339 -41.83 -21.13 48.46
CA VAL A 339 -40.54 -21.55 47.86
C VAL A 339 -40.21 -23.01 48.13
N LEU A 340 -39.55 -23.68 47.18
CA LEU A 340 -38.87 -24.96 47.41
C LEU A 340 -37.39 -24.70 47.66
N SER A 341 -36.91 -24.99 48.88
CA SER A 341 -35.49 -24.93 49.24
C SER A 341 -34.92 -26.33 49.45
N VAL A 342 -33.75 -26.57 48.86
CA VAL A 342 -33.01 -27.83 48.95
C VAL A 342 -31.73 -27.75 49.81
N GLY A 343 -31.49 -26.60 50.46
CA GLY A 343 -30.31 -26.34 51.30
C GLY A 343 -30.52 -25.11 52.19
N ASP A 344 -29.44 -24.56 52.74
CA ASP A 344 -29.40 -23.24 53.41
C ASP A 344 -28.23 -22.44 52.79
N VAL A 345 -28.10 -21.15 53.11
CA VAL A 345 -27.05 -20.29 52.53
C VAL A 345 -25.66 -20.78 52.96
N GLY A 346 -24.78 -21.06 52.00
CA GLY A 346 -23.49 -21.72 52.19
C GLY A 346 -23.57 -23.24 52.39
N ALA A 347 -24.75 -23.84 52.25
CA ALA A 347 -25.04 -25.27 52.35
C ALA A 347 -25.98 -25.74 51.20
N GLU A 348 -25.82 -25.14 50.02
CA GLU A 348 -26.63 -25.38 48.83
C GLU A 348 -26.47 -26.81 48.28
N ARG A 349 -27.48 -27.32 47.57
CA ARG A 349 -27.45 -28.64 46.94
C ARG A 349 -27.66 -28.56 45.43
N ARG A 350 -26.81 -29.27 44.70
CA ARG A 350 -26.99 -29.52 43.26
C ARG A 350 -28.18 -30.45 43.06
N ILE A 351 -29.27 -29.94 42.48
CA ILE A 351 -30.32 -30.77 41.88
C ILE A 351 -29.71 -31.40 40.62
N GLN A 352 -29.88 -32.71 40.46
CA GLN A 352 -29.26 -33.49 39.36
C GLN A 352 -30.36 -34.28 38.64
N ASN A 353 -30.10 -34.67 37.39
CA ASN A 353 -31.05 -35.33 36.50
C ASN A 353 -32.30 -34.47 36.19
N VAL A 354 -32.14 -33.14 36.20
CA VAL A 354 -33.12 -32.19 35.66
C VAL A 354 -33.00 -32.21 34.13
N ALA A 355 -34.12 -32.37 33.43
CA ALA A 355 -34.20 -32.26 31.97
C ALA A 355 -34.27 -30.79 31.54
N ASP A 356 -33.90 -30.51 30.29
CA ASP A 356 -33.99 -29.16 29.72
C ASP A 356 -35.45 -28.68 29.69
N GLY A 357 -35.70 -27.51 30.29
CA GLY A 357 -37.03 -26.93 30.41
C GLY A 357 -37.63 -26.51 29.06
N ALA A 358 -38.91 -26.78 28.87
CA ALA A 358 -39.63 -26.52 27.62
C ALA A 358 -40.52 -25.25 27.68
N VAL A 359 -40.83 -24.75 28.87
CA VAL A 359 -41.63 -23.53 29.10
C VAL A 359 -41.01 -22.64 30.19
N ASP A 360 -41.39 -21.36 30.23
CA ASP A 360 -40.86 -20.31 31.14
C ASP A 360 -40.88 -20.66 32.64
N SER A 361 -41.72 -21.61 33.07
CA SER A 361 -41.81 -22.07 34.46
C SER A 361 -40.85 -23.22 34.83
N ASP A 362 -40.16 -23.80 33.86
CA ASP A 362 -39.30 -24.96 34.07
C ASP A 362 -37.90 -24.56 34.59
N ALA A 363 -37.23 -25.50 35.27
CA ALA A 363 -35.89 -25.27 35.80
C ALA A 363 -34.83 -25.30 34.69
N ALA A 364 -34.24 -24.15 34.37
CA ALA A 364 -33.17 -24.05 33.37
C ALA A 364 -31.93 -24.87 33.77
N THR A 365 -31.45 -25.73 32.87
CA THR A 365 -30.25 -26.55 33.12
C THR A 365 -28.95 -25.81 32.79
N VAL A 366 -27.83 -26.37 33.24
CA VAL A 366 -26.48 -25.94 32.81
C VAL A 366 -26.24 -26.19 31.31
N GLY A 367 -27.01 -27.09 30.68
CA GLY A 367 -27.00 -27.27 29.22
C GLY A 367 -27.62 -26.07 28.52
N GLN A 368 -28.85 -25.71 28.90
CA GLN A 368 -29.56 -24.55 28.37
C GLN A 368 -28.81 -23.24 28.61
N LEU A 369 -28.24 -23.04 29.80
CA LEU A 369 -27.44 -21.85 30.12
C LEU A 369 -26.16 -21.74 29.27
N LYS A 370 -25.58 -22.87 28.83
CA LYS A 370 -24.45 -22.89 27.88
C LYS A 370 -24.89 -22.65 26.43
N ALA A 371 -26.08 -23.11 26.04
CA ALA A 371 -26.65 -22.83 24.73
C ALA A 371 -27.08 -21.35 24.57
N ALA A 372 -27.57 -20.73 25.65
CA ALA A 372 -28.06 -19.36 25.68
C ALA A 372 -26.97 -18.26 25.68
N ARG A 373 -25.77 -18.54 25.14
CA ARG A 373 -24.71 -17.52 24.98
C ARG A 373 -25.13 -16.49 23.93
N THR A 374 -25.16 -15.21 24.32
CA THR A 374 -25.52 -14.11 23.42
C THR A 374 -24.50 -13.94 22.30
N HIS A 375 -24.88 -14.34 21.08
CA HIS A 375 -24.13 -14.04 19.86
C HIS A 375 -24.53 -12.63 19.39
N TYR A 376 -23.68 -11.63 19.64
CA TYR A 376 -23.99 -10.22 19.36
C TYR A 376 -24.02 -9.87 17.87
N VAL A 377 -23.42 -10.72 17.02
CA VAL A 377 -23.46 -10.59 15.56
C VAL A 377 -23.88 -11.93 14.96
N SER A 378 -24.77 -11.90 13.97
CA SER A 378 -25.14 -13.09 13.20
C SER A 378 -24.00 -13.46 12.24
N VAL A 379 -23.39 -14.61 12.46
CA VAL A 379 -22.35 -15.19 11.60
C VAL A 379 -22.94 -16.43 10.93
N ASN A 380 -23.16 -16.36 9.62
CA ASN A 380 -23.60 -17.52 8.83
C ASN A 380 -22.37 -18.32 8.36
N ASP A 381 -22.26 -19.54 8.88
CA ASP A 381 -21.21 -20.53 8.58
C ASP A 381 -21.71 -21.66 7.66
N ASN A 382 -22.84 -21.44 6.97
CA ASN A 382 -23.58 -22.43 6.19
C ASN A 382 -24.05 -23.66 7.00
N GLY A 383 -24.15 -23.55 8.33
CA GLY A 383 -24.63 -24.60 9.22
C GLY A 383 -23.53 -25.54 9.75
N VAL A 384 -22.26 -25.19 9.57
CA VAL A 384 -21.11 -25.94 10.11
C VAL A 384 -20.23 -25.02 10.94
N GLN A 385 -20.31 -25.20 12.27
CA GLN A 385 -19.59 -24.39 13.26
C GLN A 385 -18.11 -24.27 12.93
N SER A 386 -17.71 -23.04 12.59
CA SER A 386 -16.38 -22.67 12.11
C SER A 386 -15.69 -21.71 13.11
N GLY A 387 -14.46 -21.26 12.83
CA GLY A 387 -13.76 -20.33 13.73
C GLY A 387 -14.53 -19.02 13.99
N ASN A 388 -14.34 -18.42 15.17
CA ASN A 388 -15.06 -17.22 15.63
C ASN A 388 -16.59 -17.38 15.79
N TYR A 389 -17.15 -18.60 15.70
CA TYR A 389 -18.57 -18.84 16.00
C TYR A 389 -18.96 -18.36 17.41
N GLU A 390 -18.17 -18.74 18.43
CA GLU A 390 -18.35 -18.33 19.83
C GLU A 390 -17.96 -16.85 20.11
N ASN A 391 -17.72 -16.05 19.06
CA ASN A 391 -17.22 -14.67 19.10
C ASN A 391 -15.86 -14.53 19.81
N ASP A 392 -15.00 -15.56 19.73
CA ASP A 392 -13.69 -15.69 20.39
C ASP A 392 -12.50 -15.20 19.53
N GLY A 393 -12.76 -14.68 18.33
CA GLY A 393 -11.77 -14.14 17.40
C GLY A 393 -11.11 -12.84 17.88
N ALA A 394 -11.73 -12.10 18.80
CA ALA A 394 -11.21 -10.87 19.39
C ALA A 394 -10.27 -11.21 20.57
N LYS A 395 -9.03 -11.61 20.24
CA LYS A 395 -8.07 -12.22 21.18
C LYS A 395 -7.21 -11.22 21.94
N ALA A 396 -7.27 -9.94 21.57
CA ALA A 396 -6.48 -8.87 22.19
C ALA A 396 -7.36 -7.81 22.87
N ARG A 397 -6.76 -7.06 23.81
CA ARG A 397 -7.43 -5.96 24.52
C ARG A 397 -8.00 -4.95 23.51
N ASN A 398 -9.26 -4.54 23.72
CA ASN A 398 -10.00 -3.59 22.88
C ASN A 398 -10.19 -4.00 21.40
N SER A 399 -9.88 -5.24 21.02
CA SER A 399 -10.01 -5.70 19.63
C SER A 399 -11.45 -6.07 19.25
N ILE A 400 -11.76 -6.00 17.95
CA ILE A 400 -13.04 -6.38 17.35
C ILE A 400 -12.78 -7.44 16.27
N ALA A 401 -13.50 -8.55 16.28
CA ALA A 401 -13.42 -9.60 15.25
C ALA A 401 -14.82 -10.09 14.84
N VAL A 402 -15.21 -9.84 13.59
CA VAL A 402 -16.56 -10.13 13.07
C VAL A 402 -16.51 -10.97 11.80
N GLY A 403 -17.18 -12.12 11.82
CA GLY A 403 -17.29 -13.05 10.69
C GLY A 403 -16.63 -14.41 10.92
N VAL A 404 -16.96 -15.38 10.06
CA VAL A 404 -16.40 -16.75 10.08
C VAL A 404 -14.88 -16.69 9.96
N GLU A 405 -14.15 -17.32 10.89
CA GLU A 405 -12.69 -17.30 10.97
C GLU A 405 -12.03 -15.90 11.06
N ALA A 406 -12.78 -14.86 11.46
CA ALA A 406 -12.20 -13.55 11.73
C ALA A 406 -11.33 -13.60 13.01
N VAL A 407 -10.09 -13.10 12.95
CA VAL A 407 -9.14 -13.11 14.08
C VAL A 407 -8.43 -11.77 14.25
N ALA A 408 -8.68 -11.10 15.38
CA ALA A 408 -7.96 -9.91 15.81
C ALA A 408 -7.01 -10.27 16.97
N THR A 409 -5.70 -10.10 16.77
CA THR A 409 -4.65 -10.40 17.75
C THR A 409 -3.78 -9.19 18.11
N GLY A 410 -3.94 -8.06 17.41
CA GLY A 410 -3.37 -6.77 17.82
C GLY A 410 -4.27 -6.01 18.80
N TYR A 411 -3.67 -5.26 19.73
CA TYR A 411 -4.41 -4.35 20.62
C TYR A 411 -5.17 -3.31 19.80
N ASP A 412 -6.41 -2.98 20.19
CA ASP A 412 -7.25 -1.97 19.54
C ASP A 412 -7.53 -2.24 18.03
N ALA A 413 -7.28 -3.46 17.54
CA ALA A 413 -7.42 -3.83 16.14
C ALA A 413 -8.89 -4.14 15.75
N VAL A 414 -9.28 -3.82 14.52
CA VAL A 414 -10.65 -3.98 14.00
C VAL A 414 -10.66 -4.89 12.78
N VAL A 415 -11.24 -6.09 12.92
CA VAL A 415 -11.23 -7.14 11.91
C VAL A 415 -12.68 -7.54 11.54
N VAL A 416 -13.06 -7.38 10.27
CA VAL A 416 -14.43 -7.59 9.79
C VAL A 416 -14.43 -8.29 8.42
N GLY A 417 -14.73 -9.58 8.41
CA GLY A 417 -14.85 -10.37 7.18
C GLY A 417 -14.54 -11.84 7.39
N SER A 418 -15.06 -12.70 6.50
CA SER A 418 -14.77 -14.14 6.56
C SER A 418 -13.27 -14.41 6.29
N HIS A 419 -12.60 -15.15 7.16
CA HIS A 419 -11.15 -15.41 7.15
C HIS A 419 -10.26 -14.16 7.32
N ALA A 420 -10.81 -13.03 7.76
CA ALA A 420 -10.07 -11.78 7.96
C ALA A 420 -9.13 -11.84 9.18
N LYS A 421 -7.96 -11.19 9.11
CA LYS A 421 -6.93 -11.24 10.16
C LYS A 421 -6.31 -9.87 10.42
N GLY A 422 -6.14 -9.51 11.68
CA GLY A 422 -5.40 -8.31 12.09
C GLY A 422 -4.46 -8.60 13.26
N ALA A 423 -3.15 -8.56 13.01
CA ALA A 423 -2.12 -8.88 13.99
C ALA A 423 -1.47 -7.65 14.64
N GLY A 424 -1.43 -6.52 13.94
CA GLY A 424 -0.79 -5.29 14.43
C GLY A 424 -1.68 -4.43 15.32
N VAL A 425 -1.05 -3.61 16.18
CA VAL A 425 -1.75 -2.70 17.09
C VAL A 425 -2.46 -1.59 16.31
N GLY A 426 -3.74 -1.35 16.61
CA GLY A 426 -4.60 -0.39 15.92
C GLY A 426 -4.88 -0.73 14.45
N ALA A 427 -4.58 -1.95 14.01
CA ALA A 427 -4.71 -2.33 12.60
C ALA A 427 -6.17 -2.61 12.20
N ILE A 428 -6.54 -2.28 10.97
CA ILE A 428 -7.89 -2.42 10.42
C ILE A 428 -7.85 -3.45 9.27
N SER A 429 -8.64 -4.52 9.33
CA SER A 429 -8.70 -5.55 8.29
C SER A 429 -10.15 -5.86 7.92
N VAL A 430 -10.62 -5.37 6.77
CA VAL A 430 -12.02 -5.42 6.37
C VAL A 430 -12.20 -6.07 5.00
N GLY A 431 -12.79 -7.26 4.95
CA GLY A 431 -13.04 -8.01 3.72
C GLY A 431 -12.67 -9.49 3.83
N ASN A 432 -13.17 -10.32 2.91
CA ASN A 432 -12.90 -11.76 2.91
C ASN A 432 -11.40 -12.04 2.71
N ALA A 433 -10.79 -12.79 3.62
CA ALA A 433 -9.35 -13.10 3.63
C ALA A 433 -8.44 -11.85 3.58
N SER A 434 -8.91 -10.71 4.12
CA SER A 434 -8.04 -9.55 4.37
C SER A 434 -7.03 -9.85 5.49
N GLU A 435 -5.79 -9.35 5.39
CA GLU A 435 -4.73 -9.63 6.37
C GLU A 435 -3.83 -8.40 6.65
N THR A 436 -3.95 -7.82 7.85
CA THR A 436 -2.96 -6.84 8.35
C THR A 436 -1.95 -7.44 9.31
N VAL A 437 -0.67 -7.16 9.06
CA VAL A 437 0.46 -7.70 9.84
C VAL A 437 1.03 -6.68 10.84
N GLY A 438 0.96 -5.38 10.53
CA GLY A 438 1.75 -4.33 11.16
C GLY A 438 0.97 -3.24 11.90
N SER A 439 1.68 -2.39 12.66
CA SER A 439 1.04 -1.42 13.55
C SER A 439 0.43 -0.25 12.79
N GLY A 440 -0.87 0.01 13.01
CA GLY A 440 -1.64 1.02 12.29
C GLY A 440 -1.85 0.69 10.80
N ASP A 441 -1.65 -0.56 10.39
CA ASP A 441 -1.89 -1.02 9.02
C ASP A 441 -3.40 -1.08 8.71
N VAL A 442 -3.77 -0.85 7.45
CA VAL A 442 -5.15 -0.87 6.96
C VAL A 442 -5.25 -1.75 5.71
N ALA A 443 -5.95 -2.88 5.79
CA ALA A 443 -6.33 -3.72 4.64
C ALA A 443 -7.85 -3.66 4.46
N ILE A 444 -8.34 -3.24 3.28
CA ILE A 444 -9.79 -3.15 2.98
C ILE A 444 -10.07 -3.72 1.60
N GLY A 445 -10.70 -4.89 1.51
CA GLY A 445 -11.01 -5.61 0.28
C GLY A 445 -10.78 -7.11 0.39
N ARG A 446 -11.34 -7.90 -0.54
CA ARG A 446 -11.10 -9.36 -0.60
C ARG A 446 -9.62 -9.61 -0.88
N ASN A 447 -8.97 -10.52 -0.15
CA ASN A 447 -7.53 -10.83 -0.26
C ASN A 447 -6.59 -9.60 -0.20
N SER A 448 -7.05 -8.47 0.38
CA SER A 448 -6.20 -7.30 0.61
C SER A 448 -5.20 -7.61 1.73
N SER A 449 -3.94 -7.20 1.61
CA SER A 449 -2.97 -7.45 2.69
C SER A 449 -1.85 -6.43 2.84
N THR A 450 -1.41 -6.24 4.08
CA THR A 450 -0.20 -5.49 4.43
C THR A 450 0.87 -6.43 4.97
N LYS A 451 2.13 -6.23 4.58
CA LYS A 451 3.27 -7.05 5.00
C LYS A 451 4.52 -6.15 5.10
N GLY A 452 5.43 -6.47 6.03
CA GLY A 452 6.73 -5.79 6.13
C GLY A 452 7.61 -6.05 4.90
N ALA A 453 8.65 -5.24 4.72
CA ALA A 453 9.58 -5.39 3.60
C ALA A 453 10.36 -6.73 3.69
N ALA A 454 10.73 -7.28 2.53
CA ALA A 454 11.54 -8.49 2.46
C ALA A 454 12.90 -8.29 3.15
N GLY A 455 13.25 -9.18 4.08
CA GLY A 455 14.48 -9.09 4.88
C GLY A 455 14.32 -8.38 6.23
N MET A 456 13.17 -7.75 6.50
CA MET A 456 12.83 -7.27 7.85
C MET A 456 12.26 -8.39 8.72
N THR A 457 12.33 -8.21 10.04
CA THR A 457 11.71 -9.12 11.02
C THR A 457 10.20 -9.23 10.77
N PRO A 458 9.58 -10.42 10.82
CA PRO A 458 8.13 -10.55 10.71
C PRO A 458 7.38 -9.69 11.73
N GLY A 459 6.34 -8.98 11.30
CA GLY A 459 5.52 -8.09 12.15
C GLY A 459 5.86 -6.58 12.06
N TYR A 460 6.80 -6.17 11.19
CA TYR A 460 7.33 -4.80 11.20
C TYR A 460 6.81 -3.84 10.12
N SER A 461 5.80 -4.20 9.31
CA SER A 461 5.05 -3.15 8.61
C SER A 461 4.46 -2.18 9.62
N ASN A 462 4.39 -0.91 9.24
CA ASN A 462 3.78 0.13 10.05
C ASN A 462 3.06 1.10 9.12
N GLN A 463 1.87 1.54 9.51
CA GLN A 463 1.10 2.60 8.84
C GLN A 463 0.86 2.32 7.34
N SER A 464 0.81 1.06 6.92
CA SER A 464 0.70 0.66 5.52
C SER A 464 -0.76 0.43 5.12
N ILE A 465 -1.12 0.77 3.88
CA ILE A 465 -2.51 0.84 3.42
C ILE A 465 -2.68 -0.01 2.15
N ALA A 466 -3.57 -1.01 2.18
CA ALA A 466 -3.91 -1.89 1.07
C ALA A 466 -5.42 -1.89 0.83
N ILE A 467 -5.91 -1.11 -0.15
CA ILE A 467 -7.35 -0.93 -0.40
C ILE A 467 -7.74 -1.43 -1.79
N GLY A 468 -8.64 -2.41 -1.82
CA GLY A 468 -9.24 -3.00 -3.01
C GLY A 468 -9.01 -4.51 -3.11
N ASP A 469 -9.44 -5.10 -4.22
CA ASP A 469 -9.41 -6.56 -4.39
C ASP A 469 -7.99 -7.07 -4.65
N GLN A 470 -7.57 -8.13 -3.96
CA GLN A 470 -6.26 -8.80 -4.03
C GLN A 470 -5.02 -7.89 -3.84
N THR A 471 -5.22 -6.64 -3.44
CA THR A 471 -4.20 -5.57 -3.36
C THR A 471 -3.23 -5.75 -2.19
N LYS A 472 -1.96 -5.40 -2.39
CA LYS A 472 -0.84 -5.74 -1.48
C LYS A 472 0.07 -4.55 -1.21
N ALA A 473 0.24 -4.20 0.06
CA ALA A 473 1.22 -3.21 0.52
C ALA A 473 2.37 -3.94 1.23
N ILE A 474 3.57 -3.93 0.65
CA ILE A 474 4.71 -4.79 1.02
C ILE A 474 5.95 -3.94 1.35
N GLY A 475 5.95 -3.35 2.55
CA GLY A 475 6.96 -2.42 3.03
C GLY A 475 6.36 -1.39 3.98
N ASP A 476 7.19 -0.72 4.77
CA ASP A 476 6.71 0.19 5.82
C ASP A 476 6.20 1.49 5.19
N GLN A 477 5.09 2.05 5.68
CA GLN A 477 4.41 3.22 5.11
C GLN A 477 4.10 3.07 3.60
N SER A 478 3.86 1.84 3.12
CA SER A 478 3.48 1.58 1.72
C SER A 478 1.97 1.73 1.52
N ILE A 479 1.57 2.27 0.36
CA ILE A 479 0.18 2.55 -0.01
C ILE A 479 -0.12 1.87 -1.34
N ALA A 480 -1.07 0.94 -1.35
CA ALA A 480 -1.55 0.23 -2.52
C ALA A 480 -3.08 0.41 -2.62
N ILE A 481 -3.60 0.98 -3.72
CA ILE A 481 -5.03 1.26 -3.90
C ILE A 481 -5.49 0.85 -5.31
N GLY A 482 -6.41 -0.10 -5.41
CA GLY A 482 -7.00 -0.58 -6.67
C GLY A 482 -7.29 -2.09 -6.64
N ALA A 483 -7.53 -2.68 -7.81
CA ALA A 483 -7.58 -4.15 -7.98
C ALA A 483 -6.18 -4.68 -8.36
N ASP A 484 -5.74 -5.74 -7.67
CA ASP A 484 -4.45 -6.44 -7.83
C ASP A 484 -3.20 -5.54 -7.76
N VAL A 485 -3.32 -4.34 -7.18
CA VAL A 485 -2.24 -3.34 -7.06
C VAL A 485 -1.20 -3.78 -6.03
N ILE A 486 0.09 -3.59 -6.32
CA ILE A 486 1.20 -4.04 -5.46
C ILE A 486 2.18 -2.90 -5.18
N ALA A 487 2.17 -2.36 -3.97
CA ALA A 487 3.24 -1.48 -3.50
C ALA A 487 4.37 -2.30 -2.87
N ARG A 488 5.62 -2.16 -3.33
CA ARG A 488 6.78 -2.85 -2.74
C ARG A 488 7.84 -1.88 -2.25
N GLY A 489 8.47 -2.25 -1.14
CA GLY A 489 9.47 -1.43 -0.47
C GLY A 489 8.85 -0.29 0.32
N ASN A 490 9.64 0.29 1.22
CA ASN A 490 9.16 1.30 2.16
C ASN A 490 8.80 2.62 1.43
N SER A 491 7.82 3.33 1.97
CA SER A 491 7.32 4.63 1.48
C SER A 491 6.93 4.63 -0.01
N SER A 492 6.41 3.49 -0.50
CA SER A 492 6.00 3.28 -1.89
C SER A 492 4.49 3.53 -2.09
N VAL A 493 4.09 4.11 -3.22
CA VAL A 493 2.69 4.51 -3.48
C VAL A 493 2.21 4.02 -4.85
N ALA A 494 1.45 2.93 -4.87
CA ALA A 494 0.82 2.38 -6.07
C ALA A 494 -0.71 2.64 -6.05
N ILE A 495 -1.23 3.33 -7.07
CA ILE A 495 -2.66 3.66 -7.19
C ILE A 495 -3.14 3.39 -8.63
N GLY A 496 -4.10 2.50 -8.81
CA GLY A 496 -4.60 2.17 -10.15
C GLY A 496 -5.41 0.89 -10.20
N GLY A 497 -4.89 -0.10 -10.93
CA GLY A 497 -5.56 -1.37 -11.17
C GLY A 497 -4.91 -2.16 -12.31
N ASP A 498 -5.41 -3.37 -12.49
CA ASP A 498 -5.09 -4.31 -13.56
C ASP A 498 -6.00 -4.11 -14.80
N ASP A 499 -7.25 -3.75 -14.53
CA ASP A 499 -8.44 -3.70 -15.39
C ASP A 499 -8.37 -2.64 -16.53
N VAL A 500 -7.64 -2.95 -17.62
CA VAL A 500 -7.74 -2.23 -18.91
C VAL A 500 -8.97 -2.65 -19.73
N ASP A 501 -9.70 -3.68 -19.30
CA ASP A 501 -10.59 -4.48 -20.14
C ASP A 501 -11.74 -3.68 -20.75
N LYS A 502 -12.34 -2.77 -19.98
CA LYS A 502 -13.43 -1.90 -20.47
C LYS A 502 -12.96 -0.93 -21.56
N ILE A 503 -11.69 -0.52 -21.53
CA ILE A 503 -11.07 0.40 -22.49
C ILE A 503 -10.56 -0.37 -23.71
N ALA A 504 -10.07 -1.60 -23.52
CA ALA A 504 -9.64 -2.50 -24.60
C ALA A 504 -10.81 -3.00 -25.46
N ARG A 505 -12.00 -3.15 -24.87
CA ARG A 505 -13.24 -3.56 -25.55
C ARG A 505 -13.99 -2.39 -26.21
N ASP A 506 -13.70 -1.15 -25.82
CA ASP A 506 -14.24 0.05 -26.46
C ASP A 506 -13.50 0.32 -27.78
N THR A 507 -14.24 0.35 -28.89
CA THR A 507 -13.62 0.45 -30.22
C THR A 507 -12.97 1.81 -30.46
N GLU A 508 -13.57 2.92 -29.99
CA GLU A 508 -13.05 4.26 -30.22
C GLU A 508 -11.83 4.52 -29.33
N LEU A 509 -11.91 4.17 -28.04
CA LEU A 509 -10.79 4.33 -27.10
C LEU A 509 -9.62 3.40 -27.45
N SER A 510 -9.88 2.15 -27.85
CA SER A 510 -8.83 1.23 -28.28
C SER A 510 -8.20 1.64 -29.62
N GLN A 511 -8.96 2.22 -30.55
CA GLN A 511 -8.38 2.83 -31.76
C GLN A 511 -7.49 4.02 -31.40
N LYS A 512 -7.98 4.96 -30.60
CA LYS A 512 -7.25 6.16 -30.17
C LYS A 512 -5.98 5.84 -29.38
N TYR A 513 -6.01 4.80 -28.54
CA TYR A 513 -4.80 4.25 -27.90
C TYR A 513 -3.81 3.72 -28.94
N THR A 514 -4.29 3.00 -29.96
CA THR A 514 -3.44 2.44 -31.03
C THR A 514 -2.85 3.54 -31.91
N GLU A 515 -3.59 4.61 -32.20
CA GLU A 515 -3.11 5.76 -32.96
C GLU A 515 -2.00 6.51 -32.21
N ILE A 516 -2.20 6.81 -30.93
CA ILE A 516 -1.23 7.53 -30.10
C ILE A 516 0.01 6.67 -29.81
N THR A 517 -0.18 5.37 -29.54
CA THR A 517 0.90 4.52 -29.00
C THR A 517 1.55 3.55 -29.97
N GLY A 518 0.91 3.25 -31.10
CA GLY A 518 1.26 2.12 -31.98
C GLY A 518 1.02 0.72 -31.38
N GLY A 519 0.78 0.62 -30.08
CA GLY A 519 0.47 -0.62 -29.38
C GLY A 519 -1.03 -0.91 -29.31
N LYS A 520 -1.41 -2.15 -28.98
CA LYS A 520 -2.81 -2.54 -28.74
C LYS A 520 -3.01 -2.92 -27.29
N LEU A 521 -4.10 -2.46 -26.68
CA LEU A 521 -4.55 -3.00 -25.40
C LEU A 521 -4.96 -4.47 -25.58
N GLN A 522 -4.57 -5.33 -24.64
CA GLN A 522 -4.97 -6.74 -24.62
C GLN A 522 -5.91 -6.96 -23.44
N ALA A 523 -7.13 -7.40 -23.73
CA ALA A 523 -8.07 -7.81 -22.71
C ALA A 523 -7.62 -9.12 -22.02
N GLY A 524 -7.90 -9.27 -20.73
CA GLY A 524 -7.62 -10.47 -19.94
C GLY A 524 -6.13 -10.75 -19.67
N LYS A 525 -5.25 -9.75 -19.79
CA LYS A 525 -3.82 -9.89 -19.51
C LYS A 525 -3.27 -8.66 -18.79
N TYR A 526 -2.93 -8.83 -17.52
CA TYR A 526 -2.60 -7.70 -16.65
C TYR A 526 -1.27 -7.91 -15.90
N PRO A 527 -0.18 -7.24 -16.31
CA PRO A 527 0.74 -6.69 -15.31
C PRO A 527 -0.03 -5.64 -14.49
N THR A 528 0.15 -5.61 -13.18
CA THR A 528 -0.66 -4.76 -12.29
C THR A 528 0.04 -3.42 -12.05
N THR A 529 -0.62 -2.47 -11.37
CA THR A 529 0.06 -1.25 -10.93
C THR A 529 1.07 -1.60 -9.83
N GLU A 530 2.37 -1.35 -10.06
CA GLU A 530 3.46 -1.83 -9.19
C GLU A 530 4.51 -0.74 -8.88
N THR A 531 4.98 -0.67 -7.63
CA THR A 531 6.05 0.25 -7.18
C THR A 531 7.23 -0.45 -6.49
N GLY A 532 8.38 0.22 -6.50
CA GLY A 532 9.57 -0.09 -5.69
C GLY A 532 9.82 0.91 -4.54
N HIS A 533 10.99 0.81 -3.91
CA HIS A 533 11.34 1.59 -2.70
C HIS A 533 11.26 3.11 -2.92
N GLY A 534 10.50 3.81 -2.08
CA GLY A 534 10.35 5.27 -2.11
C GLY A 534 9.70 5.84 -3.38
N SER A 535 9.07 5.00 -4.19
CA SER A 535 8.58 5.35 -5.53
C SER A 535 7.06 5.51 -5.60
N THR A 536 6.58 6.12 -6.68
CA THR A 536 5.14 6.34 -6.94
C THR A 536 4.76 5.79 -8.33
N ALA A 537 3.64 5.07 -8.41
CA ALA A 537 3.01 4.65 -9.67
C ALA A 537 1.50 4.93 -9.62
N VAL A 538 1.02 5.84 -10.47
CA VAL A 538 -0.39 6.23 -10.54
C VAL A 538 -0.94 6.01 -11.95
N GLY A 539 -1.77 4.98 -12.09
CA GLY A 539 -2.40 4.59 -13.35
C GLY A 539 -2.55 3.08 -13.49
N VAL A 540 -3.53 2.66 -14.29
CA VAL A 540 -3.80 1.25 -14.60
C VAL A 540 -2.58 0.65 -15.31
N GLN A 541 -2.02 -0.43 -14.75
CA GLN A 541 -0.76 -1.06 -15.17
C GLN A 541 0.49 -0.13 -15.18
N ALA A 542 0.52 0.93 -14.37
CA ALA A 542 1.71 1.78 -14.22
C ALA A 542 2.79 1.09 -13.36
N VAL A 543 4.06 1.19 -13.75
CA VAL A 543 5.19 0.47 -13.13
C VAL A 543 6.29 1.45 -12.72
N GLY A 544 6.35 1.79 -11.43
CA GLY A 544 7.38 2.65 -10.85
C GLY A 544 8.38 1.84 -10.03
N THR A 545 9.13 0.91 -10.63
CA THR A 545 9.95 -0.05 -9.86
C THR A 545 11.38 0.42 -9.55
N GLY A 546 11.86 1.52 -10.14
CA GLY A 546 13.15 2.11 -9.77
C GLY A 546 13.12 2.76 -8.39
N ALA A 547 14.25 2.80 -7.67
CA ALA A 547 14.28 3.45 -6.36
C ALA A 547 13.99 4.96 -6.50
N PHE A 548 13.07 5.50 -5.70
CA PHE A 548 12.61 6.91 -5.80
C PHE A 548 11.98 7.31 -7.15
N ALA A 549 11.57 6.34 -7.98
CA ALA A 549 11.01 6.61 -9.30
C ALA A 549 9.55 7.14 -9.25
N SER A 550 9.09 7.75 -10.35
CA SER A 550 7.74 8.32 -10.48
C SER A 550 7.10 7.98 -11.83
N ALA A 551 6.10 7.08 -11.84
CA ALA A 551 5.33 6.67 -13.00
C ALA A 551 3.89 7.20 -12.93
N PHE A 552 3.45 7.97 -13.93
CA PHE A 552 2.12 8.58 -13.98
C PHE A 552 1.46 8.39 -15.35
N GLY A 553 0.32 7.68 -15.37
CA GLY A 553 -0.45 7.36 -16.56
C GLY A 553 -0.55 5.85 -16.83
N MET A 554 -1.56 5.44 -17.59
CA MET A 554 -1.74 4.04 -18.02
C MET A 554 -0.47 3.49 -18.67
N THR A 555 -0.06 2.28 -18.29
CA THR A 555 1.13 1.57 -18.81
C THR A 555 2.46 2.36 -18.78
N SER A 556 2.53 3.46 -18.02
CA SER A 556 3.77 4.23 -17.80
C SER A 556 4.80 3.43 -17.00
N LYS A 557 6.09 3.67 -17.25
CA LYS A 557 7.21 2.89 -16.70
C LYS A 557 8.35 3.81 -16.25
N ALA A 558 8.59 3.87 -14.95
CA ALA A 558 9.75 4.54 -14.35
C ALA A 558 10.58 3.46 -13.63
N THR A 559 11.48 2.82 -14.39
CA THR A 559 12.22 1.62 -13.94
C THR A 559 13.68 1.89 -13.59
N GLY A 560 14.22 3.05 -13.98
CA GLY A 560 15.54 3.51 -13.53
C GLY A 560 15.44 4.19 -12.15
N ASP A 561 16.52 4.15 -11.37
CA ASP A 561 16.58 4.86 -10.09
C ASP A 561 16.44 6.38 -10.30
N ALA A 562 15.63 7.05 -9.47
CA ALA A 562 15.23 8.46 -9.59
C ALA A 562 14.64 8.86 -10.96
N SER A 563 14.11 7.90 -11.74
CA SER A 563 13.50 8.17 -13.04
C SER A 563 12.06 8.71 -12.94
N SER A 564 11.62 9.42 -13.97
CA SER A 564 10.29 10.05 -14.06
C SER A 564 9.63 9.76 -15.40
N ALA A 565 8.47 9.09 -15.41
CA ALA A 565 7.70 8.75 -16.60
C ALA A 565 6.26 9.27 -16.48
N PHE A 566 5.90 10.26 -17.30
CA PHE A 566 4.61 10.94 -17.27
C PHE A 566 3.94 10.86 -18.66
N GLY A 567 2.85 10.10 -18.76
CA GLY A 567 2.09 9.90 -20.00
C GLY A 567 1.83 8.42 -20.31
N VAL A 568 0.83 8.15 -21.14
CA VAL A 568 0.44 6.77 -21.50
C VAL A 568 1.59 6.06 -22.23
N MET A 569 2.00 4.89 -21.73
CA MET A 569 3.16 4.14 -22.25
C MET A 569 4.49 4.93 -22.26
N SER A 570 4.63 5.99 -21.45
CA SER A 570 5.92 6.64 -21.21
C SER A 570 6.90 5.67 -20.55
N ASN A 571 8.19 5.74 -20.87
CA ASN A 571 9.21 4.78 -20.43
C ASN A 571 10.52 5.49 -20.09
N ALA A 572 10.76 5.74 -18.80
CA ALA A 572 12.02 6.20 -18.25
C ALA A 572 12.76 5.02 -17.62
N ALA A 573 13.73 4.46 -18.37
CA ALA A 573 14.44 3.24 -17.99
C ALA A 573 15.87 3.48 -17.50
N GLY A 574 16.50 4.59 -17.90
CA GLY A 574 17.80 5.01 -17.38
C GLY A 574 17.70 5.66 -16.00
N LYS A 575 18.81 5.68 -15.26
CA LYS A 575 18.91 6.35 -13.96
C LYS A 575 18.81 7.86 -14.12
N GLY A 576 17.96 8.51 -13.33
CA GLY A 576 17.62 9.93 -13.45
C GLY A 576 16.91 10.30 -14.76
N ALA A 577 16.50 9.32 -15.57
CA ALA A 577 15.90 9.59 -16.88
C ALA A 577 14.48 10.18 -16.75
N SER A 578 14.11 11.04 -17.70
CA SER A 578 12.84 11.78 -17.70
C SER A 578 12.08 11.59 -19.01
N ALA A 579 10.92 10.94 -18.98
CA ALA A 579 10.06 10.67 -20.14
C ALA A 579 8.70 11.37 -19.96
N PHE A 580 8.50 12.51 -20.64
CA PHE A 580 7.28 13.33 -20.55
C PHE A 580 6.52 13.34 -21.88
N GLY A 581 5.47 12.53 -22.00
CA GLY A 581 4.65 12.39 -23.19
C GLY A 581 4.23 10.93 -23.43
N ALA A 582 3.17 10.73 -24.21
CA ALA A 582 2.76 9.36 -24.55
C ALA A 582 3.83 8.69 -25.45
N VAL A 583 4.25 7.47 -25.11
CA VAL A 583 5.41 6.79 -25.74
C VAL A 583 6.73 7.58 -25.72
N ALA A 584 6.89 8.56 -24.81
CA ALA A 584 8.21 9.16 -24.59
C ALA A 584 9.15 8.09 -24.01
N GLN A 585 10.33 7.91 -24.60
CA GLN A 585 11.29 6.87 -24.23
C GLN A 585 12.64 7.47 -23.83
N ALA A 586 12.90 7.55 -22.53
CA ALA A 586 14.17 8.00 -21.96
C ALA A 586 14.92 6.78 -21.41
N THR A 587 15.78 6.18 -22.24
CA THR A 587 16.40 4.87 -21.98
C THR A 587 17.88 4.92 -21.63
N GLY A 588 18.57 6.03 -21.91
CA GLY A 588 19.92 6.29 -21.40
C GLY A 588 19.91 6.87 -19.98
N ASP A 589 20.96 6.63 -19.21
CA ASP A 589 21.16 7.30 -17.91
C ASP A 589 21.25 8.83 -18.13
N GLY A 590 20.52 9.60 -17.31
CA GLY A 590 20.38 11.05 -17.43
C GLY A 590 19.57 11.54 -18.65
N ALA A 591 18.99 10.63 -19.47
CA ALA A 591 18.32 11.01 -20.71
C ALA A 591 16.97 11.70 -20.47
N SER A 592 16.61 12.67 -21.33
CA SER A 592 15.36 13.43 -21.26
C SER A 592 14.59 13.37 -22.58
N ALA A 593 13.49 12.63 -22.61
CA ALA A 593 12.56 12.53 -23.75
C ALA A 593 11.27 13.31 -23.46
N MET A 594 10.93 14.31 -24.27
CA MET A 594 9.76 15.17 -24.09
C MET A 594 8.97 15.31 -25.40
N GLY A 595 7.67 14.97 -25.35
CA GLY A 595 6.78 14.92 -26.51
C GLY A 595 6.38 13.50 -26.89
N ILE A 596 5.28 13.36 -27.64
CA ILE A 596 4.75 12.05 -28.04
C ILE A 596 5.74 11.37 -28.99
N ASN A 597 5.98 10.06 -28.81
CA ASN A 597 6.95 9.27 -29.60
C ASN A 597 8.41 9.83 -29.59
N SER A 598 8.79 10.65 -28.60
CA SER A 598 10.18 11.10 -28.43
C SER A 598 11.09 9.99 -27.89
N LEU A 599 12.36 9.98 -28.30
CA LEU A 599 13.34 8.95 -27.95
C LEU A 599 14.69 9.59 -27.57
N ALA A 600 15.09 9.45 -26.30
CA ALA A 600 16.39 9.81 -25.78
C ALA A 600 17.09 8.54 -25.23
N SER A 601 18.01 7.96 -26.00
CA SER A 601 18.65 6.68 -25.65
C SER A 601 20.16 6.78 -25.37
N GLY A 602 20.80 7.89 -25.73
CA GLY A 602 22.19 8.14 -25.36
C GLY A 602 22.31 8.62 -23.91
N THR A 603 23.47 8.41 -23.29
CA THR A 603 23.74 8.91 -21.93
C THR A 603 23.68 10.44 -21.92
N ASN A 604 22.95 11.04 -20.98
CA ASN A 604 22.68 12.49 -20.90
C ASN A 604 22.06 13.10 -22.19
N SER A 605 21.43 12.29 -23.04
CA SER A 605 20.81 12.77 -24.29
C SER A 605 19.48 13.50 -24.04
N THR A 606 19.12 14.44 -24.90
CA THR A 606 17.89 15.24 -24.80
C THR A 606 17.12 15.21 -26.12
N ALA A 607 15.88 14.72 -26.09
CA ALA A 607 14.99 14.62 -27.25
C ALA A 607 13.66 15.34 -26.97
N ILE A 608 13.51 16.58 -27.46
CA ILE A 608 12.34 17.44 -27.24
C ILE A 608 11.60 17.64 -28.56
N GLY A 609 10.53 16.91 -28.80
CA GLY A 609 9.73 17.04 -30.02
C GLY A 609 8.70 15.93 -30.19
N SER A 610 7.46 16.32 -30.48
CA SER A 610 6.33 15.40 -30.64
C SER A 610 6.20 14.85 -32.07
N GLY A 611 5.83 13.59 -32.18
CA GLY A 611 5.44 12.91 -33.42
C GLY A 611 4.13 12.15 -33.23
N ASN A 612 3.27 12.16 -34.26
CA ASN A 612 1.94 11.55 -34.17
C ASN A 612 1.99 10.03 -34.42
N LYS A 613 3.09 9.52 -34.99
CA LYS A 613 3.36 8.09 -35.17
C LYS A 613 4.72 7.71 -34.56
N PRO A 614 4.95 6.42 -34.25
CA PRO A 614 6.27 5.91 -33.91
C PRO A 614 7.33 6.35 -34.92
N GLY A 615 8.44 6.93 -34.43
CA GLY A 615 9.54 7.45 -35.25
C GLY A 615 9.36 8.88 -35.78
N GLU A 616 8.22 9.54 -35.57
CA GLU A 616 8.03 10.97 -35.93
C GLU A 616 8.48 11.96 -34.83
N GLY A 617 8.81 11.48 -33.63
CA GLY A 617 9.27 12.31 -32.52
C GLY A 617 10.73 12.78 -32.66
N ALA A 618 11.18 13.62 -31.74
CA ALA A 618 12.61 13.91 -31.60
C ALA A 618 13.36 12.64 -31.19
N THR A 619 14.54 12.43 -31.77
CA THR A 619 15.37 11.23 -31.57
C THR A 619 16.82 11.63 -31.28
N ALA A 620 17.26 11.45 -30.04
CA ALA A 620 18.64 11.65 -29.60
C ALA A 620 19.24 10.32 -29.13
N THR A 621 20.13 9.73 -29.94
CA THR A 621 20.69 8.40 -29.67
C THR A 621 22.16 8.40 -29.30
N GLY A 622 22.91 9.46 -29.64
CA GLY A 622 24.29 9.65 -29.22
C GLY A 622 24.40 10.16 -27.78
N ASN A 623 25.54 9.90 -27.13
CA ASN A 623 25.82 10.40 -25.79
C ASN A 623 25.95 11.93 -25.80
N GLY A 624 25.30 12.62 -24.86
CA GLY A 624 25.23 14.08 -24.80
C GLY A 624 24.47 14.74 -25.98
N ALA A 625 23.84 13.95 -26.85
CA ALA A 625 23.21 14.47 -28.06
C ALA A 625 21.88 15.21 -27.77
N ALA A 626 21.59 16.27 -28.52
CA ALA A 626 20.41 17.11 -28.35
C ALA A 626 19.58 17.19 -29.65
N ALA A 627 18.41 16.53 -29.68
CA ALA A 627 17.43 16.61 -30.75
C ALA A 627 16.23 17.47 -30.31
N ILE A 628 16.00 18.61 -30.96
CA ILE A 628 14.94 19.56 -30.60
C ILE A 628 14.10 19.87 -31.84
N GLY A 629 12.90 19.30 -31.91
CA GLY A 629 11.95 19.44 -33.02
C GLY A 629 11.30 18.11 -33.41
N SER A 630 10.10 18.18 -34.00
CA SER A 630 9.43 17.00 -34.57
C SER A 630 10.29 16.37 -35.68
N GLY A 631 10.56 15.08 -35.60
CA GLY A 631 11.47 14.34 -36.48
C GLY A 631 12.95 14.74 -36.44
N ALA A 632 13.38 15.57 -35.47
CA ALA A 632 14.79 15.93 -35.30
C ALA A 632 15.61 14.70 -34.86
N GLN A 633 16.82 14.54 -35.40
CA GLN A 633 17.64 13.34 -35.27
C GLN A 633 19.09 13.68 -34.94
N ALA A 634 19.48 13.56 -33.67
CA ALA A 634 20.85 13.71 -33.20
C ALA A 634 21.43 12.31 -32.88
N LYS A 635 22.14 11.72 -33.84
CA LYS A 635 22.56 10.31 -33.80
C LYS A 635 23.99 10.11 -33.29
N GLY A 636 24.88 11.05 -33.56
CA GLY A 636 26.28 11.01 -33.12
C GLY A 636 26.46 11.54 -31.70
N ASP A 637 27.56 11.15 -31.06
CA ASP A 637 27.94 11.66 -29.74
C ASP A 637 28.25 13.17 -29.82
N SER A 638 27.81 13.92 -28.81
CA SER A 638 27.81 15.39 -28.76
C SER A 638 27.09 16.10 -29.92
N ALA A 639 26.27 15.39 -30.71
CA ALA A 639 25.58 15.98 -31.86
C ALA A 639 24.35 16.81 -31.46
N ALA A 640 24.09 17.90 -32.20
CA ALA A 640 22.94 18.78 -32.00
C ALA A 640 22.08 18.87 -33.27
N ALA A 641 20.81 18.50 -33.19
CA ALA A 641 19.83 18.59 -34.28
C ALA A 641 18.64 19.45 -33.84
N ILE A 642 18.62 20.73 -34.22
CA ILE A 642 17.65 21.73 -33.76
C ILE A 642 16.83 22.23 -34.95
N GLY A 643 15.59 21.75 -35.06
CA GLY A 643 14.65 22.09 -36.13
C GLY A 643 13.81 20.88 -36.56
N LYS A 644 12.64 21.13 -37.15
CA LYS A 644 11.79 20.04 -37.69
C LYS A 644 12.57 19.27 -38.76
N GLY A 645 12.77 17.97 -38.55
CA GLY A 645 13.52 17.10 -39.47
C GLY A 645 14.99 17.47 -39.63
N ALA A 646 15.61 18.18 -38.67
CA ALA A 646 17.06 18.38 -38.66
C ALA A 646 17.78 17.04 -38.40
N GLU A 647 18.89 16.78 -39.08
CA GLU A 647 19.68 15.55 -38.92
C GLU A 647 21.15 15.87 -38.65
N ALA A 648 21.65 15.45 -37.48
CA ALA A 648 23.05 15.50 -37.10
C ALA A 648 23.54 14.06 -36.82
N SER A 649 24.18 13.42 -37.80
CA SER A 649 24.37 11.96 -37.79
C SER A 649 25.68 11.46 -37.18
N ASN A 650 26.70 12.32 -37.06
CA ASN A 650 28.04 11.94 -36.65
C ASN A 650 28.56 12.77 -35.47
N GLU A 651 29.69 12.35 -34.90
CA GLU A 651 30.30 12.96 -33.72
C GLU A 651 30.51 14.47 -33.88
N ASN A 652 30.14 15.24 -32.87
CA ASN A 652 30.22 16.71 -32.80
C ASN A 652 29.48 17.46 -33.94
N ALA A 653 28.56 16.80 -34.67
CA ALA A 653 27.84 17.41 -35.77
C ALA A 653 26.70 18.35 -35.28
N ALA A 654 26.54 19.51 -35.92
CA ALA A 654 25.55 20.52 -35.53
C ALA A 654 24.64 20.92 -36.71
N ALA A 655 23.40 20.39 -36.73
CA ALA A 655 22.35 20.75 -37.69
C ALA A 655 21.32 21.69 -37.04
N VAL A 656 21.27 22.95 -37.48
CA VAL A 656 20.39 23.99 -36.93
C VAL A 656 19.54 24.61 -38.03
N GLY A 657 18.27 24.22 -38.10
CA GLY A 657 17.31 24.65 -39.11
C GLY A 657 16.37 23.52 -39.52
N GLY A 658 15.17 23.86 -40.02
CA GLY A 658 14.25 22.87 -40.57
C GLY A 658 14.88 22.15 -41.77
N GLY A 659 14.99 20.83 -41.70
CA GLY A 659 15.66 20.01 -42.72
C GLY A 659 17.16 20.26 -42.89
N ALA A 660 17.85 20.89 -41.92
CA ALA A 660 19.30 21.01 -41.94
C ALA A 660 19.96 19.63 -41.74
N LYS A 661 21.07 19.37 -42.43
CA LYS A 661 21.74 18.06 -42.47
C LYS A 661 23.25 18.18 -42.25
N ALA A 662 23.71 17.87 -41.04
CA ALA A 662 25.12 17.78 -40.65
C ALA A 662 25.49 16.29 -40.55
N THR A 663 25.95 15.67 -41.63
CA THR A 663 26.28 14.23 -41.66
C THR A 663 27.77 13.93 -41.66
N GLY A 664 28.65 14.93 -41.78
CA GLY A 664 30.08 14.76 -41.52
C GLY A 664 30.40 14.76 -40.03
N LYS A 665 31.53 14.14 -39.63
CA LYS A 665 32.09 14.35 -38.28
C LYS A 665 32.59 15.81 -38.15
N ASN A 666 32.39 16.42 -36.99
CA ASN A 666 32.68 17.83 -36.69
C ASN A 666 32.00 18.82 -37.67
N SER A 667 30.93 18.43 -38.37
CA SER A 667 30.29 19.26 -39.40
C SER A 667 29.24 20.22 -38.82
N ALA A 668 29.01 21.36 -39.48
CA ALA A 668 28.02 22.34 -39.05
C ALA A 668 27.12 22.79 -40.22
N ALA A 669 25.82 22.48 -40.15
CA ALA A 669 24.80 22.88 -41.12
C ALA A 669 23.79 23.84 -40.47
N ILE A 670 23.96 25.14 -40.65
CA ILE A 670 23.18 26.20 -39.98
C ILE A 670 22.35 26.95 -41.01
N GLY A 671 21.07 26.59 -41.14
CA GLY A 671 20.12 27.18 -42.07
C GLY A 671 19.08 26.16 -42.55
N GLY A 672 17.89 26.64 -42.94
CA GLY A 672 16.85 25.77 -43.49
C GLY A 672 17.32 25.06 -44.77
N GLY A 673 17.39 23.73 -44.73
CA GLY A 673 17.93 22.90 -45.81
C GLY A 673 19.44 23.05 -46.06
N ALA A 674 20.23 23.55 -45.10
CA ALA A 674 21.70 23.55 -45.21
C ALA A 674 22.25 22.12 -45.14
N ILE A 675 23.32 21.82 -45.88
CA ILE A 675 23.96 20.50 -45.94
C ILE A 675 25.45 20.63 -45.70
N ALA A 676 25.96 19.89 -44.72
CA ALA A 676 27.39 19.70 -44.45
C ALA A 676 27.64 18.20 -44.25
N ASP A 677 28.03 17.48 -45.31
CA ASP A 677 28.01 16.01 -45.31
C ASP A 677 29.39 15.32 -45.17
N GLN A 678 30.50 16.05 -45.29
CA GLN A 678 31.87 15.55 -45.10
C GLN A 678 32.54 16.07 -43.82
N GLU A 679 33.68 15.46 -43.45
CA GLU A 679 34.39 15.83 -42.22
C GLU A 679 34.85 17.30 -42.21
N ASN A 680 34.65 17.95 -41.07
CA ASN A 680 34.96 19.37 -40.83
C ASN A 680 34.26 20.35 -41.80
N ALA A 681 33.24 19.90 -42.54
CA ALA A 681 32.48 20.73 -43.46
C ALA A 681 31.55 21.71 -42.72
N VAL A 682 31.50 22.96 -43.18
CA VAL A 682 30.67 24.04 -42.61
C VAL A 682 29.78 24.62 -43.71
N ALA A 683 28.47 24.69 -43.46
CA ALA A 683 27.47 25.27 -44.35
C ALA A 683 26.52 26.19 -43.56
N VAL A 684 26.64 27.49 -43.78
CA VAL A 684 25.90 28.53 -43.04
C VAL A 684 25.09 29.38 -44.04
N GLY A 685 23.77 29.23 -43.98
CA GLY A 685 22.81 29.90 -44.85
C GLY A 685 21.70 28.95 -45.32
N GLN A 686 20.54 29.51 -45.69
CA GLN A 686 19.44 28.73 -46.26
C GLN A 686 19.93 28.02 -47.54
N GLY A 687 19.87 26.68 -47.55
CA GLY A 687 20.31 25.87 -48.69
C GLY A 687 21.81 25.93 -48.99
N ALA A 688 22.66 26.39 -48.05
CA ALA A 688 24.11 26.31 -48.21
C ALA A 688 24.58 24.85 -48.25
N GLN A 689 25.59 24.53 -49.05
CA GLN A 689 26.06 23.16 -49.30
C GLN A 689 27.59 23.08 -49.21
N SER A 690 28.11 22.31 -48.26
CA SER A 690 29.51 21.91 -48.20
C SER A 690 29.57 20.38 -48.25
N MET A 691 30.01 19.86 -49.39
CA MET A 691 29.93 18.44 -49.74
C MET A 691 31.31 17.80 -49.92
N VAL A 692 32.33 18.42 -49.33
CA VAL A 692 33.77 18.09 -49.46
C VAL A 692 34.50 18.36 -48.16
N VAL A 693 35.60 17.64 -47.91
CA VAL A 693 36.36 17.72 -46.65
C VAL A 693 36.89 19.13 -46.43
N GLY A 694 36.67 19.67 -45.21
CA GLY A 694 37.12 21.00 -44.82
C GLY A 694 36.47 22.18 -45.56
N GLY A 695 35.44 21.95 -46.39
CA GLY A 695 34.80 23.00 -47.18
C GLY A 695 33.93 23.95 -46.33
N VAL A 696 33.97 25.25 -46.62
CA VAL A 696 33.19 26.30 -45.90
C VAL A 696 32.27 27.08 -46.84
N ALA A 697 30.98 26.76 -46.83
CA ALA A 697 29.93 27.44 -47.57
C ALA A 697 29.25 28.52 -46.68
N LEU A 698 29.55 29.80 -46.89
CA LEU A 698 29.04 30.91 -46.08
C LEU A 698 28.16 31.86 -46.90
N GLY A 699 26.86 31.57 -46.94
CA GLY A 699 25.84 32.34 -47.66
C GLY A 699 24.70 31.46 -48.16
N ALA A 700 23.50 32.03 -48.31
CA ALA A 700 22.35 31.28 -48.83
C ALA A 700 22.64 30.70 -50.23
N ARG A 701 22.46 29.39 -50.39
CA ARG A 701 22.80 28.61 -51.60
C ARG A 701 24.25 28.75 -52.07
N SER A 702 25.18 29.11 -51.19
CA SER A 702 26.61 28.92 -51.45
C SER A 702 26.94 27.43 -51.53
N ARG A 703 27.89 27.03 -52.38
CA ARG A 703 28.27 25.63 -52.61
C ARG A 703 29.79 25.47 -52.71
N VAL A 704 30.35 24.50 -51.99
CA VAL A 704 31.77 24.13 -52.07
C VAL A 704 31.88 22.72 -52.65
N GLU A 705 32.68 22.61 -53.73
CA GLU A 705 32.88 21.39 -54.54
C GLU A 705 34.36 20.99 -54.63
N ALA A 706 35.26 21.73 -53.97
CA ALA A 706 36.68 21.42 -53.83
C ALA A 706 37.09 21.38 -52.35
N GLU A 707 37.94 20.43 -51.97
CA GLU A 707 38.41 20.29 -50.59
C GLU A 707 39.12 21.56 -50.09
N ASN A 708 39.09 21.77 -48.76
CA ASN A 708 39.71 22.89 -48.05
C ASN A 708 39.35 24.30 -48.59
N SER A 709 38.24 24.42 -49.34
CA SER A 709 37.86 25.65 -50.05
C SER A 709 36.68 26.39 -49.41
N VAL A 710 36.55 27.68 -49.70
CA VAL A 710 35.55 28.58 -49.11
C VAL A 710 34.69 29.21 -50.20
N ALA A 711 33.37 29.12 -50.09
CA ALA A 711 32.41 29.83 -50.92
C ALA A 711 31.74 30.95 -50.11
N LEU A 712 32.11 32.21 -50.40
CA LEU A 712 31.74 33.38 -49.61
C LEU A 712 30.67 34.23 -50.32
N GLY A 713 29.47 34.26 -49.74
CA GLY A 713 28.31 35.03 -50.19
C GLY A 713 27.23 34.19 -50.86
N GLN A 714 26.04 34.79 -51.04
CA GLN A 714 24.89 34.14 -51.70
C GLN A 714 25.25 33.59 -53.08
N ASP A 715 24.79 32.38 -53.42
CA ASP A 715 25.06 31.69 -54.70
C ASP A 715 26.55 31.59 -55.07
N ALA A 716 27.49 31.78 -54.14
CA ALA A 716 28.92 31.61 -54.41
C ALA A 716 29.24 30.13 -54.62
N VAL A 717 30.11 29.81 -55.58
CA VAL A 717 30.53 28.45 -55.87
C VAL A 717 32.05 28.37 -55.86
N ALA A 718 32.61 27.48 -55.02
CA ALA A 718 34.03 27.17 -54.99
C ALA A 718 34.27 25.79 -55.61
N THR A 719 34.77 25.78 -56.85
CA THR A 719 35.17 24.57 -57.58
C THR A 719 36.69 24.40 -57.55
N GLU A 720 37.18 23.25 -58.02
CA GLU A 720 38.62 23.07 -58.26
C GLU A 720 39.12 24.11 -59.28
N THR A 721 40.37 24.54 -59.13
CA THR A 721 41.00 25.51 -60.03
C THR A 721 41.94 24.79 -60.99
N THR A 722 41.79 25.10 -62.27
CA THR A 722 42.57 24.47 -63.35
C THR A 722 43.38 25.50 -64.13
N GLY A 723 44.54 25.08 -64.65
CA GLY A 723 45.47 25.93 -65.41
C GLY A 723 46.64 26.47 -64.58
N SER A 724 47.43 27.37 -65.17
CA SER A 724 48.62 27.97 -64.57
C SER A 724 48.59 29.50 -64.55
N SER A 725 49.33 30.10 -63.63
CA SER A 725 49.44 31.56 -63.49
C SER A 725 50.12 32.21 -64.70
N PHE A 726 49.48 33.25 -65.26
CA PHE A 726 49.89 33.94 -66.49
C PHE A 726 51.35 34.46 -66.50
N LEU A 727 51.91 34.83 -65.35
CA LEU A 727 53.28 35.38 -65.25
C LEU A 727 54.30 34.43 -64.63
N THR A 728 53.89 33.56 -63.71
CA THR A 728 54.81 32.66 -62.98
C THR A 728 54.77 31.22 -63.48
N ASN A 729 53.82 30.88 -64.35
CA ASN A 729 53.48 29.52 -64.80
C ASN A 729 53.30 28.50 -63.66
N ARG A 730 53.04 28.97 -62.43
CA ARG A 730 52.73 28.13 -61.27
C ARG A 730 51.38 27.45 -61.50
N ASP A 731 51.35 26.13 -61.37
CA ASP A 731 50.14 25.31 -61.47
C ASP A 731 49.18 25.62 -60.31
N ALA A 732 47.90 25.79 -60.63
CA ALA A 732 46.83 26.00 -59.65
C ALA A 732 46.61 24.77 -58.73
N SER A 733 46.97 23.57 -59.18
CA SER A 733 46.92 22.34 -58.36
C SER A 733 47.78 22.42 -57.09
N MET A 734 48.76 23.34 -57.06
CA MET A 734 49.60 23.61 -55.89
C MET A 734 48.92 24.47 -54.80
N SER A 735 47.62 24.77 -54.93
CA SER A 735 46.84 25.48 -53.91
C SER A 735 46.03 24.49 -53.06
N ASN A 736 46.16 24.58 -51.73
CA ASN A 736 45.33 23.78 -50.82
C ASN A 736 43.93 24.40 -50.66
N GLY A 737 43.12 24.28 -51.71
CA GLY A 737 41.82 24.91 -51.84
C GLY A 737 41.87 26.37 -52.31
N VAL A 738 40.69 27.00 -52.42
CA VAL A 738 40.51 28.40 -52.87
C VAL A 738 39.39 29.13 -52.12
N ILE A 739 39.42 30.46 -52.12
CA ILE A 739 38.33 31.32 -51.62
C ILE A 739 37.58 31.91 -52.83
N SER A 740 36.40 31.38 -53.14
CA SER A 740 35.51 31.93 -54.15
C SER A 740 34.55 32.95 -53.52
N VAL A 741 34.60 34.20 -54.01
CA VAL A 741 33.70 35.28 -53.57
C VAL A 741 32.43 35.41 -54.42
N GLY A 742 32.14 34.46 -55.31
CA GLY A 742 31.03 34.57 -56.27
C GLY A 742 30.84 33.33 -57.13
N SER A 743 30.33 33.51 -58.34
CA SER A 743 30.35 32.50 -59.41
C SER A 743 30.69 33.17 -60.73
N ALA A 744 30.93 32.40 -61.79
CA ALA A 744 31.04 32.95 -63.15
C ALA A 744 29.80 33.80 -63.49
N GLY A 745 30.02 35.01 -64.01
CA GLY A 745 28.98 36.00 -64.30
C GLY A 745 28.32 36.63 -63.06
N LYS A 746 28.85 36.37 -61.85
CA LYS A 746 28.41 36.92 -60.55
C LYS A 746 29.61 37.25 -59.65
N GLU A 747 30.65 37.81 -60.25
CA GLU A 747 31.89 38.22 -59.58
C GLU A 747 31.61 39.33 -58.56
N ARG A 748 32.38 39.36 -57.46
CA ARG A 748 32.28 40.40 -56.42
C ARG A 748 33.56 41.22 -56.33
N ARG A 749 33.41 42.54 -56.20
CA ARG A 749 34.53 43.43 -55.86
C ARG A 749 34.89 43.25 -54.39
N ILE A 750 36.14 42.89 -54.12
CA ILE A 750 36.71 42.97 -52.77
C ILE A 750 37.10 44.43 -52.53
N THR A 751 36.70 45.01 -51.40
CA THR A 751 36.90 46.42 -51.05
C THR A 751 37.51 46.54 -49.65
N ASN A 752 38.15 47.67 -49.36
CA ASN A 752 38.91 47.90 -48.12
C ASN A 752 40.10 46.94 -47.96
N VAL A 753 40.72 46.57 -49.09
CA VAL A 753 42.01 45.87 -49.16
C VAL A 753 43.12 46.92 -49.12
N GLU A 754 44.12 46.71 -48.26
CA GLU A 754 45.30 47.56 -48.17
C GLU A 754 46.41 47.08 -49.12
N ASP A 755 47.39 47.93 -49.44
CA ASP A 755 48.45 47.60 -50.39
C ASP A 755 49.28 46.38 -49.97
N GLY A 756 49.39 45.40 -50.87
CA GLY A 756 50.14 44.17 -50.64
C GLY A 756 51.65 44.41 -50.47
N SER A 757 52.26 43.69 -49.53
CA SER A 757 53.64 43.85 -49.08
C SER A 757 54.55 42.66 -49.42
N ALA A 758 53.98 41.46 -49.50
CA ALA A 758 54.63 40.21 -49.86
C ALA A 758 54.04 39.62 -51.16
N ASP A 759 54.77 38.71 -51.80
CA ASP A 759 54.40 38.08 -53.08
C ASP A 759 53.06 37.32 -53.08
N SER A 760 52.52 37.02 -51.89
CA SER A 760 51.22 36.36 -51.67
C SER A 760 50.06 37.31 -51.40
N ASP A 761 50.31 38.60 -51.24
CA ASP A 761 49.29 39.58 -50.85
C ASP A 761 48.45 40.03 -52.08
N ALA A 762 47.23 40.47 -51.82
CA ALA A 762 46.34 40.97 -52.88
C ALA A 762 46.79 42.36 -53.37
N VAL A 763 47.12 42.48 -54.67
CA VAL A 763 47.50 43.75 -55.29
C VAL A 763 46.29 44.69 -55.42
N THR A 764 46.41 45.93 -54.95
CA THR A 764 45.33 46.91 -55.04
C THR A 764 45.34 47.68 -56.37
N VAL A 765 44.21 48.34 -56.66
CA VAL A 765 44.10 49.33 -57.75
C VAL A 765 45.06 50.53 -57.55
N ARG A 766 45.51 50.80 -56.32
CA ARG A 766 46.47 51.87 -56.00
C ARG A 766 47.87 51.50 -56.51
N GLN A 767 48.30 50.28 -56.23
CA GLN A 767 49.58 49.73 -56.70
C GLN A 767 49.58 49.59 -58.24
N LEU A 768 48.49 49.09 -58.83
CA LEU A 768 48.36 49.00 -60.28
C LEU A 768 48.42 50.37 -60.97
N LYS A 769 47.81 51.42 -60.39
CA LYS A 769 47.90 52.80 -60.90
C LYS A 769 49.31 53.39 -60.80
N ASN A 770 50.13 52.98 -59.82
CA ASN A 770 51.53 53.37 -59.76
C ASN A 770 52.32 52.77 -60.95
N VAL A 771 52.08 51.49 -61.25
CA VAL A 771 52.68 50.82 -62.43
C VAL A 771 52.23 51.48 -63.73
N ASP A 772 50.94 51.75 -63.89
CA ASP A 772 50.39 52.46 -65.06
C ASP A 772 51.02 53.85 -65.24
N SER A 773 51.16 54.64 -64.18
CA SER A 773 51.84 55.94 -64.23
C SER A 773 53.27 55.84 -64.73
N ARG A 774 54.01 54.79 -64.34
CA ARG A 774 55.40 54.53 -64.78
C ARG A 774 55.47 54.04 -66.23
N VAL A 775 54.47 53.29 -66.70
CA VAL A 775 54.37 52.89 -68.11
C VAL A 775 54.08 54.11 -68.99
N ASN A 776 53.17 55.00 -68.57
CA ASN A 776 52.87 56.24 -69.28
C ASN A 776 54.07 57.21 -69.30
N GLU A 777 54.83 57.33 -68.21
CA GLU A 777 56.10 58.06 -68.17
C GLU A 777 57.12 57.51 -69.18
N ASN A 778 57.29 56.19 -69.25
CA ASN A 778 58.14 55.55 -70.25
C ASN A 778 57.68 55.81 -71.68
N ALA A 779 56.36 55.81 -71.95
CA ALA A 779 55.82 56.13 -73.28
C ALA A 779 56.09 57.58 -73.69
N GLN A 780 56.02 58.53 -72.75
CA GLN A 780 56.41 59.93 -72.99
C GLN A 780 57.92 60.06 -73.25
N ASN A 781 58.76 59.36 -72.47
CA ASN A 781 60.21 59.35 -72.67
C ASN A 781 60.61 58.78 -74.05
N ILE A 782 59.91 57.74 -74.54
CA ILE A 782 60.08 57.20 -75.90
C ILE A 782 59.65 58.24 -76.95
N THR A 783 58.49 58.88 -76.78
CA THR A 783 57.99 59.91 -77.71
C THR A 783 58.95 61.11 -77.82
N ASN A 784 59.50 61.57 -76.68
CA ASN A 784 60.49 62.65 -76.64
C ASN A 784 61.81 62.25 -77.32
N LEU A 785 62.21 60.98 -77.24
CA LEU A 785 63.40 60.46 -77.92
C LEU A 785 63.19 60.40 -79.44
N ASP A 786 62.01 59.97 -79.89
CA ASP A 786 61.64 59.86 -81.30
C ASP A 786 61.59 61.25 -81.97
N GLN A 787 60.94 62.23 -81.33
CA GLN A 787 60.96 63.64 -81.78
C GLN A 787 62.38 64.21 -81.87
N LYS A 788 63.27 63.86 -80.92
CA LYS A 788 64.67 64.29 -80.95
C LYS A 788 65.45 63.66 -82.10
N ILE A 789 65.14 62.41 -82.48
CA ILE A 789 65.71 61.73 -83.64
C ILE A 789 65.24 62.42 -84.94
N ASP A 790 63.94 62.70 -85.09
CA ASP A 790 63.41 63.35 -86.30
C ASP A 790 63.88 64.81 -86.46
N ASN A 791 64.04 65.56 -85.36
CA ASN A 791 64.71 66.87 -85.40
C ASN A 791 66.17 66.75 -85.85
N THR A 792 66.95 65.81 -85.28
CA THR A 792 68.36 65.57 -85.67
C THR A 792 68.50 65.20 -87.15
N LYS A 793 67.57 64.38 -87.65
CA LYS A 793 67.46 63.96 -89.06
C LYS A 793 67.10 65.12 -89.98
N THR A 794 66.25 66.04 -89.52
CA THR A 794 65.87 67.26 -90.25
C THR A 794 67.04 68.25 -90.32
N ASP A 795 67.73 68.51 -89.20
CA ASP A 795 68.92 69.37 -89.15
C ASP A 795 70.04 68.84 -90.05
N LEU A 796 70.27 67.52 -90.05
CA LEU A 796 71.23 66.89 -90.94
C LEU A 796 70.85 67.04 -92.42
N GLY A 797 69.56 66.89 -92.77
CA GLY A 797 69.04 67.14 -94.11
C GLY A 797 69.21 68.59 -94.57
N ASN A 798 69.00 69.55 -93.65
CA ASN A 798 69.25 70.96 -93.90
C ASN A 798 70.75 71.21 -94.16
N GLN A 799 71.65 70.69 -93.32
CA GLN A 799 73.11 70.82 -93.51
C GLN A 799 73.60 70.23 -94.84
N ILE A 800 73.05 69.08 -95.27
CA ILE A 800 73.35 68.48 -96.57
C ILE A 800 72.90 69.40 -97.72
N THR A 801 71.69 69.96 -97.62
CA THR A 801 71.15 70.89 -98.64
C THR A 801 71.99 72.16 -98.74
N ASP A 802 72.37 72.72 -97.60
CA ASP A 802 73.19 73.93 -97.50
C ASP A 802 74.62 73.72 -98.05
N THR A 803 75.15 72.49 -97.90
CA THR A 803 76.43 72.07 -98.47
C THR A 803 76.35 71.93 -100.00
N ASN A 804 75.25 71.39 -100.53
CA ASN A 804 75.03 71.27 -101.98
C ASN A 804 74.90 72.64 -102.66
N ASN A 805 74.17 73.58 -102.06
CA ASN A 805 74.03 74.95 -102.59
C ASN A 805 75.40 75.64 -102.74
N LYS A 806 76.23 75.58 -101.70
CA LYS A 806 77.60 76.14 -101.70
C LYS A 806 78.51 75.48 -102.75
N LEU A 807 78.31 74.19 -103.02
CA LEU A 807 79.02 73.46 -104.06
C LEU A 807 78.60 73.89 -105.48
N ASP A 808 77.33 74.24 -105.69
CA ASP A 808 76.83 74.72 -106.98
C ASP A 808 77.22 76.18 -107.28
N ASP A 809 77.23 77.07 -106.28
CA ASP A 809 77.80 78.41 -106.41
C ASP A 809 79.30 78.35 -106.77
N ALA A 810 80.07 77.47 -106.13
CA ALA A 810 81.49 77.28 -106.44
C ALA A 810 81.75 76.81 -107.89
N LYS A 811 80.87 75.96 -108.46
CA LYS A 811 80.93 75.56 -109.89
C LYS A 811 80.68 76.76 -110.81
N LYS A 812 79.71 77.61 -110.45
CA LYS A 812 79.30 78.79 -111.23
C LYS A 812 80.41 79.82 -111.31
N ASP A 813 81.07 80.14 -110.20
CA ASP A 813 82.19 81.09 -110.17
C ASP A 813 83.40 80.57 -110.96
N LEU A 814 83.69 79.27 -110.91
CA LEU A 814 84.71 78.66 -111.77
C LEU A 814 84.39 78.81 -113.27
N GLY A 815 83.12 78.68 -113.66
CA GLY A 815 82.65 78.92 -115.02
C GLY A 815 82.82 80.38 -115.48
N ASN A 816 82.60 81.35 -114.57
CA ASN A 816 82.85 82.76 -114.84
C ASN A 816 84.35 83.03 -115.12
N GLN A 817 85.24 82.50 -114.29
CA GLN A 817 86.70 82.68 -114.44
C GLN A 817 87.24 82.12 -115.77
N ILE A 818 86.72 80.98 -116.22
CA ILE A 818 87.07 80.38 -117.53
C ILE A 818 86.65 81.32 -118.68
N THR A 819 85.49 81.96 -118.57
CA THR A 819 84.95 82.88 -119.57
C THR A 819 85.82 84.14 -119.70
N ASP A 820 86.15 84.78 -118.57
CA ASP A 820 87.05 85.96 -118.54
C ASP A 820 88.45 85.67 -119.09
N THR A 821 88.95 84.45 -118.88
CA THR A 821 90.26 84.01 -119.37
C THR A 821 90.28 83.89 -120.90
N ASN A 822 89.21 83.35 -121.50
CA ASN A 822 89.07 83.26 -122.95
C ASN A 822 88.96 84.64 -123.63
N ASN A 823 88.30 85.62 -123.00
CA ASN A 823 88.17 86.97 -123.55
C ASN A 823 89.54 87.65 -123.71
N LYS A 824 90.36 87.67 -122.65
CA LYS A 824 91.71 88.27 -122.66
C LYS A 824 92.65 87.64 -123.70
N LEU A 825 92.47 86.35 -123.99
CA LEU A 825 93.24 85.65 -125.02
C LEU A 825 92.92 86.15 -126.43
N ASN A 826 91.66 86.49 -126.71
CA ASN A 826 91.25 87.09 -127.99
C ASN A 826 91.80 88.52 -128.15
N ASP A 827 91.70 89.36 -127.11
CA ASP A 827 92.24 90.73 -127.14
C ASP A 827 93.73 90.75 -127.51
N THR A 828 94.50 89.81 -126.93
CA THR A 828 95.95 89.67 -127.15
C THR A 828 96.27 89.28 -128.61
N LYS A 829 95.48 88.36 -129.19
CA LYS A 829 95.61 87.90 -130.58
C LYS A 829 95.38 89.04 -131.58
N ASP A 830 94.37 89.86 -131.32
CA ASP A 830 93.98 90.93 -132.24
C ASP A 830 94.98 92.10 -132.19
N GLN A 831 95.57 92.43 -131.03
CA GLN A 831 96.67 93.41 -130.95
C GLN A 831 97.91 92.99 -131.75
N LEU A 832 98.33 91.72 -131.67
CA LEU A 832 99.50 91.21 -132.40
C LEU A 832 99.31 91.29 -133.93
N THR A 833 98.06 91.11 -134.40
CA THR A 833 97.70 91.17 -135.82
C THR A 833 97.90 92.58 -136.41
N ASN A 834 97.65 93.62 -135.61
CA ASN A 834 97.83 95.01 -136.05
C ASN A 834 99.32 95.38 -136.21
N GLN A 835 100.16 95.06 -135.21
CA GLN A 835 101.61 95.39 -135.26
C GLN A 835 102.32 94.85 -136.51
N ILE A 836 101.94 93.65 -136.97
CA ILE A 836 102.49 93.02 -138.19
C ILE A 836 102.11 93.82 -139.44
N THR A 837 100.92 94.42 -139.46
CA THR A 837 100.39 95.20 -140.58
C THR A 837 101.06 96.57 -140.71
N ASP A 838 101.28 97.24 -139.57
CA ASP A 838 101.95 98.55 -139.53
C ASP A 838 103.42 98.44 -140.00
N THR A 839 104.16 97.48 -139.43
CA THR A 839 105.58 97.21 -139.76
C THR A 839 105.80 96.95 -141.25
N LYS A 840 104.86 96.23 -141.88
CA LYS A 840 104.88 95.92 -143.32
C LYS A 840 104.67 97.18 -144.18
N THR A 841 103.92 98.16 -143.70
CA THR A 841 103.61 99.38 -144.44
C THR A 841 104.81 100.32 -144.47
N GLU A 842 105.49 100.49 -143.34
CA GLU A 842 106.65 101.38 -143.20
C GLU A 842 107.82 100.95 -144.10
N LEU A 843 108.15 99.65 -144.12
CA LEU A 843 109.25 99.09 -144.92
C LEU A 843 109.12 99.36 -146.43
N ASN A 844 107.91 99.39 -146.97
CA ASN A 844 107.67 99.64 -148.39
C ASN A 844 107.95 101.09 -148.80
N ASN A 845 107.81 102.05 -147.89
CA ASN A 845 108.02 103.47 -148.20
C ASN A 845 109.51 103.79 -148.37
N THR A 846 110.37 103.22 -147.53
CA THR A 846 111.83 103.44 -147.58
C THR A 846 112.43 103.04 -148.93
N ILE A 847 112.02 101.90 -149.49
CA ILE A 847 112.55 101.33 -150.74
C ILE A 847 112.29 102.25 -151.94
N ASN A 848 111.12 102.90 -151.99
CA ASN A 848 110.73 103.75 -153.13
C ASN A 848 111.52 105.06 -153.20
N ASN A 849 111.88 105.64 -152.05
CA ASN A 849 112.55 106.95 -152.01
C ASN A 849 113.98 106.90 -152.58
N THR A 850 114.78 105.92 -152.17
CA THR A 850 116.20 105.80 -152.56
C THR A 850 116.40 105.67 -154.08
N LYS A 851 115.42 105.11 -154.80
CA LYS A 851 115.46 104.99 -156.26
C LYS A 851 115.55 106.36 -156.97
N THR A 852 114.83 107.35 -156.46
CA THR A 852 114.58 108.63 -157.16
C THR A 852 115.79 109.58 -157.16
N GLU A 853 116.71 109.42 -156.21
CA GLU A 853 117.86 110.33 -156.07
C GLU A 853 118.98 110.08 -157.09
N LEU A 854 119.16 108.85 -157.58
CA LEU A 854 120.25 108.51 -158.49
C LEU A 854 120.06 109.09 -159.91
N GLU A 855 118.83 109.16 -160.39
CA GLU A 855 118.51 109.46 -161.80
C GLU A 855 118.80 110.92 -162.22
N ASN A 856 119.11 111.82 -161.28
CA ASN A 856 119.13 113.27 -161.51
C ASN A 856 120.50 113.98 -161.52
N LYS A 857 121.65 113.31 -161.31
CA LYS A 857 122.94 114.01 -161.05
C LYS A 857 123.84 114.41 -162.25
N GLY A 858 123.89 113.64 -163.35
CA GLY A 858 124.52 114.06 -164.63
C GLY A 858 126.05 114.31 -164.70
N LEU A 859 126.53 114.85 -165.83
CA LEU A 859 127.94 115.10 -166.21
C LEU A 859 128.12 116.35 -167.10
N ASN A 860 129.32 116.97 -167.09
CA ASN A 860 129.69 118.21 -167.81
C ASN A 860 130.86 118.03 -168.80
N PHE A 861 130.89 118.84 -169.87
CA PHE A 861 131.97 118.96 -170.87
C PHE A 861 132.23 120.43 -171.22
N ALA A 862 133.49 120.80 -171.50
CA ALA A 862 133.92 122.19 -171.75
C ALA A 862 134.71 122.37 -173.06
N GLY A 863 134.77 123.59 -173.61
CA GLY A 863 135.38 123.85 -174.94
C GLY A 863 136.06 125.22 -175.11
N ASN A 864 137.26 125.24 -175.70
CA ASN A 864 138.16 126.41 -175.75
C ASN A 864 137.76 127.56 -176.71
N ALA A 865 136.60 127.49 -177.37
CA ALA A 865 136.05 128.58 -178.19
C ALA A 865 134.52 128.41 -178.35
N GLY A 866 133.78 128.68 -177.29
CA GLY A 866 132.33 128.43 -177.20
C GLY A 866 131.91 128.26 -175.74
N ALA A 867 130.66 127.85 -175.50
CA ALA A 867 130.15 127.59 -174.15
C ALA A 867 130.00 126.09 -173.85
N ASP A 868 130.08 125.75 -172.56
CA ASP A 868 130.09 124.38 -172.03
C ASP A 868 128.72 123.67 -172.11
N VAL A 869 128.73 122.33 -172.00
CA VAL A 869 127.56 121.45 -172.23
C VAL A 869 127.39 120.39 -171.12
N HIS A 870 126.17 120.23 -170.61
CA HIS A 870 125.79 119.22 -169.60
C HIS A 870 124.91 118.10 -170.19
N ARG A 871 124.95 116.88 -169.61
CA ARG A 871 124.03 115.76 -169.90
C ARG A 871 123.66 114.95 -168.66
N LYS A 872 122.42 114.44 -168.63
CA LYS A 872 121.98 113.43 -167.65
C LYS A 872 122.67 112.08 -167.88
N LEU A 873 122.69 111.24 -166.84
CA LEU A 873 123.35 109.93 -166.85
C LEU A 873 122.54 108.90 -167.68
N GLY A 874 122.65 109.02 -169.01
CA GLY A 874 121.94 108.19 -170.00
C GLY A 874 121.97 108.75 -171.43
N ASP A 875 122.15 110.07 -171.62
CA ASP A 875 121.88 110.74 -172.90
C ASP A 875 123.13 111.09 -173.75
N LYS A 876 123.01 110.88 -175.07
CA LYS A 876 124.12 110.63 -176.01
C LYS A 876 124.71 111.87 -176.68
N LEU A 877 126.05 111.98 -176.72
CA LEU A 877 126.82 113.09 -177.31
C LEU A 877 127.62 112.61 -178.55
N ASN A 878 127.61 113.37 -179.65
CA ASN A 878 128.31 113.05 -180.91
C ASN A 878 129.22 114.22 -181.35
N ILE A 879 130.44 113.92 -181.83
CA ILE A 879 131.43 114.84 -182.42
C ILE A 879 132.06 114.15 -183.67
N ILE A 880 132.56 114.89 -184.66
CA ILE A 880 132.65 114.48 -186.09
C ILE A 880 134.05 114.75 -186.72
N GLY A 881 134.45 113.97 -187.74
CA GLY A 881 135.59 114.22 -188.64
C GLY A 881 135.36 113.65 -190.07
N GLY A 882 136.05 114.19 -191.10
CA GLY A 882 135.93 113.78 -192.52
C GLY A 882 136.97 112.71 -192.96
N ALA A 883 137.17 112.37 -194.25
CA ALA A 883 136.60 112.80 -195.54
C ALA A 883 136.90 111.71 -196.62
N ASP A 884 136.42 111.79 -197.87
CA ASP A 884 136.74 110.84 -198.96
C ASP A 884 137.15 111.47 -200.33
N ALA A 885 136.50 111.21 -201.49
CA ALA A 885 137.04 111.55 -202.85
C ALA A 885 136.12 112.27 -203.89
N ALA A 886 136.70 112.80 -204.98
CA ALA A 886 136.17 113.84 -205.90
C ALA A 886 135.08 113.49 -206.94
N THR A 887 134.09 114.39 -207.11
CA THR A 887 133.54 114.92 -208.40
C THR A 887 132.60 116.11 -208.13
N ALA A 888 133.04 117.36 -208.41
CA ALA A 888 132.27 118.61 -208.26
C ALA A 888 131.62 118.85 -206.88
N GLU A 889 132.29 119.64 -206.02
CA GLU A 889 131.96 119.82 -204.58
C GLU A 889 132.02 118.52 -203.76
N ASP A 890 133.09 117.74 -203.95
CA ASP A 890 133.30 116.51 -203.19
C ASP A 890 134.77 116.31 -202.70
N LYS A 891 134.91 116.31 -201.36
CA LYS A 891 135.74 115.47 -200.45
C LYS A 891 137.30 115.35 -200.56
N THR A 892 138.01 115.54 -199.43
CA THR A 892 139.40 115.08 -199.04
C THR A 892 139.83 115.69 -197.66
N SER A 893 140.84 115.29 -196.86
CA SER A 893 141.56 114.01 -196.56
C SER A 893 142.62 114.18 -195.42
N GLY A 894 142.81 113.22 -194.48
CA GLY A 894 143.96 113.13 -193.51
C GLY A 894 143.82 113.86 -192.15
N GLU A 895 144.69 113.70 -191.11
CA GLU A 895 145.79 112.72 -190.85
C GLU A 895 146.12 112.59 -189.31
N ASN A 896 146.91 111.60 -188.80
CA ASN A 896 146.62 110.94 -187.50
C ASN A 896 147.79 110.45 -186.58
N VAL A 897 147.63 110.67 -185.26
CA VAL A 897 148.35 110.09 -184.05
C VAL A 897 149.89 110.03 -184.10
N ILE A 898 150.51 111.12 -183.61
CA ILE A 898 151.96 111.45 -183.49
C ILE A 898 152.65 112.11 -184.73
N THR A 899 152.37 111.91 -186.03
CA THR A 899 151.68 110.81 -186.72
C THR A 899 152.56 109.56 -186.63
N ARG A 900 152.86 108.81 -187.70
CA ARG A 900 154.15 108.08 -187.65
C ARG A 900 155.29 109.12 -187.61
N THR A 901 156.19 109.20 -186.62
CA THR A 901 156.13 109.00 -185.15
C THR A 901 157.40 109.64 -184.57
N THR A 902 158.62 109.11 -184.77
CA THR A 902 159.03 107.82 -185.38
C THR A 902 159.62 106.89 -184.30
N GLU A 903 159.34 105.58 -184.27
CA GLU A 903 158.67 104.75 -185.28
C GLU A 903 157.34 104.10 -184.81
N ASP A 904 157.16 103.89 -183.50
CA ASP A 904 156.05 103.13 -182.91
C ASP A 904 155.72 103.69 -181.51
N GLY A 905 154.48 103.65 -180.98
CA GLY A 905 153.22 103.17 -181.54
C GLY A 905 152.05 103.37 -180.55
#